data_AF-A0A5M9MQ30-F1
#
_entry.id   AF-A0A5M9MQ30-F1
#
_cell.length_a   1.000
_cell.length_b   1.000
_cell.length_c   1.000
_cell.angle_alpha   90.00
_cell.angle_beta   90.00
_cell.angle_gamma   90.00
#
_symmetry.space_group_name_H-M   'P 1'
#
loop_
_entity.id
_entity.type
_entity.pdbx_description
1 polymer ?
#
loop_
_entity_poly.entity_id
_entity_poly.type
_entity_poly.pdbx_seq_one_letter_code
_entity_poly.pdbx_strand_id
1 'polypeptide(L)'
;MDDKIKHNYLADSPPTVVCLEVKPHFDNLKDVKLRKYAHYMSRAAFEGTRVTLRQVSPESEPIYDLIISLYWACHGDWTSLARKTGVRDENLRFFLEYSAQFLGNCGNYKGFGDSKFIPRLPLEAFESLSSITPETAAAFKKANSTGGGIYETGEQSLMHLGYPEGKHMTTYYPDSPSITRDEITAIGDIMEQKGLPLENTRLRKTLSGDFELLIAAGVSSPPSRDRDLGDLDSFELSGQLKGKKLRLLFGDHIEEMAKIAHCIKLAGLNAANESQKRMLDAYALSFGAGSIEAFKQSQRIWVKDQKPVLETNIGFVETYRDPHGVRGEWEGFVALVNMERTRAFGELVDSAETMIPKLPWNKDFEKDKFLSPDFTSLEVLSFQSSGIPAGINLPNYDDIRQNLGFKNVSLGNVLAAKAPNEPVPFVTEKDLELYRKYRDPAFEVQVGIHELLGHGTGKLLQETAPGEYNFDVSNPPVSPVTNQPVSTWYKPGQTWSSVFGSIASSYEECRAECVAMALSCDFDILKIFGFGDGKEDLINEAGDVLFVAYLQMARAGLVALEFWDPKTQKWGQAHMQARYSILRTFLDAGGDFVKLAYTKDDLSDLEIHLDRSKILSHGRPAVEKYLQKLHIYKSTADVEAGKKLYDDITSVDEWWGTKVRDVVLKNKVPRKVFVQGNTILEGEEVTLKEYEPTLEGLIQSFAERHPLRRGFFIQLAAANVRSSLKRLRPSSPPPRSHWLLRLAIFFDIALITIDTSALSLDPFRPSGRHQRLGSPEHQQEHTVLRAPCKLETTLNTLSWHSGSPGSPRTARPHHQTDSIVEEDDFYTAPPPHPPSSEASSSSLPSSRPPPFSSLIFTPVTDANRANATAPQPGSVPILNPALSSSEGELLEPDPSSSSLVAETKASFPPNPKGEPLGKAAEDGEPPPPYTEGSSPIESFTYVMAAAGGASSIITQVQQAGGPPINTLGDIGGDEHITLDLR
;
A
#
# COMPACT_ATOMS: atom_id res chain seq x y z
N MET A 1 14.55 23.16 -23.69
CA MET A 1 13.14 22.70 -23.65
C MET A 1 12.25 23.93 -23.82
N ASP A 2 11.00 23.79 -24.30
CA ASP A 2 10.02 24.89 -24.25
C ASP A 2 9.57 25.11 -22.78
N ASP A 3 9.33 26.34 -22.35
CA ASP A 3 9.02 26.66 -20.95
C ASP A 3 7.66 26.09 -20.48
N LYS A 4 6.66 25.97 -21.38
CA LYS A 4 5.38 25.34 -21.05
C LYS A 4 5.54 23.84 -20.88
N ILE A 5 6.38 23.22 -21.71
CA ILE A 5 6.75 21.80 -21.58
C ILE A 5 7.55 21.58 -20.29
N LYS A 6 8.51 22.47 -19.98
CA LYS A 6 9.31 22.44 -18.75
C LYS A 6 8.44 22.54 -17.49
N HIS A 7 7.37 23.34 -17.53
CA HIS A 7 6.44 23.51 -16.42
C HIS A 7 5.86 22.17 -15.91
N ASN A 8 5.57 21.23 -16.82
CA ASN A 8 4.99 19.92 -16.50
C ASN A 8 5.96 19.01 -15.72
N TYR A 9 7.27 19.27 -15.79
CA TYR A 9 8.31 18.51 -15.08
C TYR A 9 8.78 19.22 -13.80
N LEU A 10 8.24 20.39 -13.45
CA LEU A 10 8.62 21.05 -12.19
C LEU A 10 8.10 20.24 -11.00
N ALA A 11 8.93 20.07 -9.97
CA ALA A 11 8.53 19.52 -8.68
C ALA A 11 7.31 20.28 -8.11
N ASP A 12 6.41 19.59 -7.41
CA ASP A 12 5.19 20.16 -6.85
C ASP A 12 5.53 21.18 -5.73
N SER A 13 4.82 22.30 -5.63
CA SER A 13 5.20 23.47 -4.79
C SER A 13 3.94 24.15 -4.21
N PRO A 14 3.55 23.88 -2.95
CA PRO A 14 4.15 22.90 -2.04
C PRO A 14 3.77 21.46 -2.40
N PRO A 15 4.61 20.45 -2.08
CA PRO A 15 4.21 19.05 -2.10
C PRO A 15 3.38 18.69 -0.85
N THR A 16 2.64 17.58 -0.91
CA THR A 16 1.85 17.10 0.22
C THR A 16 2.68 16.15 1.09
N VAL A 17 3.27 16.65 2.17
CA VAL A 17 3.98 15.83 3.18
C VAL A 17 2.97 15.32 4.22
N VAL A 18 3.09 14.05 4.61
CA VAL A 18 2.22 13.39 5.60
C VAL A 18 3.04 12.52 6.55
N CYS A 19 2.56 12.31 7.78
CA CYS A 19 3.14 11.29 8.68
C CYS A 19 2.56 9.91 8.33
N LEU A 20 3.39 8.86 8.41
CA LEU A 20 2.93 7.48 8.41
C LEU A 20 2.76 7.02 9.87
N GLU A 21 1.64 7.39 10.47
CA GLU A 21 1.39 7.22 11.91
C GLU A 21 1.33 5.73 12.30
N VAL A 22 2.17 5.33 13.26
CA VAL A 22 2.28 3.91 13.68
C VAL A 22 2.63 3.73 15.16
N LYS A 23 3.07 4.79 15.85
CA LYS A 23 3.50 4.73 17.25
C LYS A 23 2.50 4.07 18.22
N PRO A 24 1.18 4.28 18.18
CA PRO A 24 0.25 3.57 19.08
C PRO A 24 0.34 2.05 18.95
N HIS A 25 0.54 1.53 17.73
CA HIS A 25 0.66 0.10 17.45
C HIS A 25 2.05 -0.41 17.87
N PHE A 26 3.12 0.32 17.55
CA PHE A 26 4.48 -0.03 17.98
C PHE A 26 4.66 0.00 19.51
N ASP A 27 4.05 0.98 20.19
CA ASP A 27 4.06 1.05 21.65
C ASP A 27 3.29 -0.12 22.28
N ASN A 28 2.25 -0.63 21.62
CA ASN A 28 1.50 -1.81 22.05
C ASN A 28 2.22 -3.15 21.76
N LEU A 29 3.18 -3.18 20.83
CA LEU A 29 4.06 -4.33 20.62
C LEU A 29 5.04 -4.49 21.80
N LYS A 30 4.63 -5.20 22.85
CA LYS A 30 5.43 -5.35 24.09
C LYS A 30 6.55 -6.41 24.02
N ASP A 31 6.50 -7.33 23.06
CA ASP A 31 7.51 -8.40 22.96
C ASP A 31 8.84 -7.86 22.40
N VAL A 32 9.92 -8.07 23.16
CA VAL A 32 11.26 -7.56 22.85
C VAL A 32 11.88 -8.26 21.63
N LYS A 33 11.60 -9.55 21.40
CA LYS A 33 12.02 -10.24 20.18
C LYS A 33 11.26 -9.70 18.98
N LEU A 34 9.94 -9.56 19.05
CA LEU A 34 9.15 -9.01 17.94
C LEU A 34 9.58 -7.58 17.61
N ARG A 35 9.91 -6.75 18.61
CA ARG A 35 10.52 -5.44 18.39
C ARG A 35 11.87 -5.49 17.68
N LYS A 36 12.75 -6.44 18.03
CA LYS A 36 14.02 -6.68 17.32
C LYS A 36 13.81 -7.26 15.91
N TYR A 37 12.81 -8.12 15.72
CA TYR A 37 12.41 -8.64 14.41
C TYR A 37 11.98 -7.49 13.50
N ALA A 38 11.03 -6.65 13.95
CA ALA A 38 10.63 -5.43 13.27
C ALA A 38 11.83 -4.54 12.93
N HIS A 39 12.71 -4.26 13.91
CA HIS A 39 13.92 -3.47 13.68
C HIS A 39 14.79 -4.02 12.55
N TYR A 40 15.16 -5.31 12.60
CA TYR A 40 16.06 -5.90 11.61
C TYR A 40 15.41 -6.07 10.23
N MET A 41 14.09 -6.27 10.16
CA MET A 41 13.36 -6.24 8.88
C MET A 41 13.28 -4.82 8.30
N SER A 42 13.02 -3.79 9.13
CA SER A 42 13.08 -2.39 8.71
C SER A 42 14.50 -1.99 8.29
N ARG A 43 15.55 -2.49 8.96
CA ARG A 43 16.95 -2.35 8.47
C ARG A 43 17.10 -2.96 7.09
N ALA A 44 16.70 -4.21 6.90
CA ALA A 44 16.85 -4.91 5.62
C ALA A 44 16.15 -4.16 4.48
N ALA A 45 14.90 -3.71 4.68
CA ALA A 45 14.16 -2.94 3.68
C ALA A 45 14.92 -1.67 3.28
N PHE A 46 15.35 -0.87 4.27
CA PHE A 46 16.00 0.42 4.02
C PHE A 46 17.46 0.33 3.54
N GLU A 47 18.24 -0.71 3.85
CA GLU A 47 19.57 -0.87 3.22
C GLU A 47 19.46 -1.03 1.68
N GLY A 48 18.31 -1.49 1.17
CA GLY A 48 18.01 -1.51 -0.27
C GLY A 48 17.62 -0.17 -0.89
N THR A 49 17.59 0.96 -0.14
CA THR A 49 17.35 2.31 -0.71
C THR A 49 18.28 2.60 -1.92
N ARG A 50 19.53 2.13 -1.87
CA ARG A 50 20.50 2.27 -2.98
C ARG A 50 20.25 1.35 -4.17
N VAL A 51 19.47 0.28 -3.99
CA VAL A 51 19.02 -0.57 -5.09
C VAL A 51 17.98 0.20 -5.90
N THR A 52 16.90 0.64 -5.26
CA THR A 52 15.82 1.43 -5.90
C THR A 52 16.36 2.69 -6.58
N LEU A 53 17.18 3.51 -5.89
CA LEU A 53 17.84 4.69 -6.49
C LEU A 53 18.60 4.34 -7.80
N ARG A 54 19.26 3.18 -7.82
CA ARG A 54 20.07 2.70 -8.96
C ARG A 54 19.24 2.03 -10.05
N GLN A 55 18.00 1.64 -9.77
CA GLN A 55 17.00 1.17 -10.74
C GLN A 55 16.21 2.31 -11.40
N VAL A 56 16.21 3.52 -10.80
CA VAL A 56 15.58 4.72 -11.38
C VAL A 56 16.47 5.41 -12.42
N SER A 57 17.65 5.90 -12.03
CA SER A 57 18.50 6.70 -12.92
C SER A 57 19.96 6.78 -12.47
N PRO A 58 20.93 7.01 -13.38
CA PRO A 58 22.34 7.11 -12.99
C PRO A 58 22.63 8.30 -12.06
N GLU A 59 21.85 9.39 -12.15
CA GLU A 59 21.98 10.55 -11.28
C GLU A 59 21.37 10.39 -9.88
N SER A 60 20.49 9.41 -9.64
CA SER A 60 19.74 9.32 -8.37
C SER A 60 20.63 9.04 -7.15
N GLU A 61 21.56 8.07 -7.19
CA GLU A 61 22.50 7.89 -6.06
C GLU A 61 23.36 9.15 -5.78
N PRO A 62 23.95 9.83 -6.79
CA PRO A 62 24.56 11.15 -6.60
C PRO A 62 23.66 12.23 -5.99
N ILE A 63 22.38 12.33 -6.39
CA ILE A 63 21.42 13.32 -5.85
C ILE A 63 21.10 13.00 -4.38
N TYR A 64 20.92 11.72 -4.06
CA TYR A 64 20.76 11.26 -2.66
C TYR A 64 21.98 11.64 -1.82
N ASP A 65 23.20 11.32 -2.28
CA ASP A 65 24.43 11.66 -1.57
C ASP A 65 24.59 13.19 -1.38
N LEU A 66 24.15 14.03 -2.33
CA LEU A 66 24.09 15.49 -2.19
C LEU A 66 23.14 15.94 -1.08
N ILE A 67 21.88 15.52 -1.12
CA ILE A 67 20.85 15.95 -0.15
C ILE A 67 21.27 15.56 1.28
N ILE A 68 21.76 14.33 1.46
CA ILE A 68 22.22 13.83 2.76
C ILE A 68 23.51 14.54 3.21
N SER A 69 24.43 14.86 2.30
CA SER A 69 25.64 15.64 2.65
C SER A 69 25.30 17.08 3.06
N LEU A 70 24.32 17.72 2.42
CA LEU A 70 23.84 19.04 2.80
C LEU A 70 23.20 19.05 4.18
N TYR A 71 22.34 18.06 4.49
CA TYR A 71 21.79 17.89 5.84
C TYR A 71 22.91 17.75 6.89
N TRP A 72 23.94 16.96 6.63
CA TRP A 72 25.06 16.80 7.57
C TRP A 72 25.99 18.03 7.65
N ALA A 73 26.03 18.89 6.63
CA ALA A 73 26.76 20.15 6.65
C ALA A 73 26.04 21.28 7.41
N CYS A 74 24.69 21.24 7.47
CA CYS A 74 23.89 22.21 8.22
C CYS A 74 23.33 21.69 9.56
N HIS A 75 23.34 20.38 9.79
CA HIS A 75 22.62 19.71 10.90
C HIS A 75 21.13 20.07 10.99
N GLY A 76 20.48 20.28 9.84
CA GLY A 76 19.09 20.73 9.73
C GLY A 76 18.89 22.24 9.86
N ASP A 77 19.93 23.04 10.14
CA ASP A 77 19.88 24.51 10.16
C ASP A 77 19.92 25.09 8.73
N TRP A 78 18.87 24.81 7.97
CA TRP A 78 18.69 25.17 6.56
C TRP A 78 18.71 26.69 6.33
N THR A 79 18.10 27.47 7.21
CA THR A 79 18.08 28.94 7.14
C THR A 79 19.48 29.54 7.30
N SER A 80 20.29 29.01 8.23
CA SER A 80 21.67 29.45 8.40
C SER A 80 22.58 28.97 7.26
N LEU A 81 22.30 27.81 6.65
CA LEU A 81 22.95 27.37 5.41
C LEU A 81 22.71 28.39 4.29
N ALA A 82 21.45 28.69 3.96
CA ALA A 82 21.09 29.63 2.90
C ALA A 82 21.72 31.02 3.12
N ARG A 83 21.65 31.55 4.36
CA ARG A 83 22.30 32.81 4.74
C ARG A 83 23.83 32.79 4.57
N LYS A 84 24.51 31.68 4.88
CA LYS A 84 25.97 31.53 4.68
C LYS A 84 26.35 31.47 3.20
N THR A 85 25.48 30.94 2.35
CA THR A 85 25.70 30.77 0.91
C THR A 85 25.11 31.88 0.03
N GLY A 86 24.46 32.90 0.63
CA GLY A 86 23.83 34.00 -0.09
C GLY A 86 22.54 33.62 -0.84
N VAL A 87 21.94 32.48 -0.52
CA VAL A 87 20.76 31.94 -1.22
C VAL A 87 19.48 32.51 -0.59
N ARG A 88 18.53 32.94 -1.43
CA ARG A 88 17.19 33.41 -1.02
C ARG A 88 16.38 32.30 -0.36
N ASP A 89 15.62 32.63 0.67
CA ASP A 89 14.71 31.70 1.39
C ASP A 89 13.72 31.00 0.44
N GLU A 90 13.28 31.68 -0.62
CA GLU A 90 12.46 31.13 -1.70
C GLU A 90 13.16 29.99 -2.46
N ASN A 91 14.44 30.14 -2.78
CA ASN A 91 15.24 29.10 -3.43
C ASN A 91 15.57 27.96 -2.45
N LEU A 92 15.76 28.26 -1.16
CA LEU A 92 15.88 27.24 -0.12
C LEU A 92 14.60 26.39 -0.04
N ARG A 93 13.42 27.04 0.00
CA ARG A 93 12.12 26.33 -0.03
C ARG A 93 12.02 25.43 -1.26
N PHE A 94 12.32 25.93 -2.47
CA PHE A 94 12.30 25.12 -3.69
C PHE A 94 13.29 23.94 -3.66
N PHE A 95 14.45 24.06 -2.99
CA PHE A 95 15.36 22.93 -2.74
C PHE A 95 14.77 21.92 -1.76
N LEU A 96 14.15 22.36 -0.67
CA LEU A 96 13.53 21.49 0.33
C LEU A 96 12.31 20.74 -0.25
N GLU A 97 11.47 21.43 -1.04
CA GLU A 97 10.34 20.85 -1.77
C GLU A 97 10.77 19.77 -2.75
N TYR A 98 11.82 20.02 -3.53
CA TYR A 98 12.42 19.02 -4.42
C TYR A 98 13.02 17.84 -3.63
N SER A 99 13.79 18.12 -2.58
CA SER A 99 14.47 17.09 -1.78
C SER A 99 13.47 16.16 -1.09
N ALA A 100 12.36 16.70 -0.57
CA ALA A 100 11.27 15.93 -0.02
C ALA A 100 10.62 14.99 -1.07
N GLN A 101 10.37 15.50 -2.28
CA GLN A 101 9.84 14.69 -3.38
C GLN A 101 10.82 13.63 -3.87
N PHE A 102 12.10 13.98 -4.00
CA PHE A 102 13.17 13.06 -4.39
C PHE A 102 13.29 11.87 -3.41
N LEU A 103 13.33 12.16 -2.11
CA LEU A 103 13.39 11.12 -1.09
C LEU A 103 12.09 10.29 -1.04
N GLY A 104 10.93 10.95 -1.16
CA GLY A 104 9.62 10.28 -1.16
C GLY A 104 9.32 9.40 -2.39
N ASN A 105 10.01 9.61 -3.51
CA ASN A 105 9.92 8.76 -4.72
C ASN A 105 11.13 7.82 -4.86
N CYS A 106 12.07 7.83 -3.90
CA CYS A 106 13.35 7.13 -3.96
C CYS A 106 14.15 7.36 -5.26
N GLY A 107 14.08 8.58 -5.83
CA GLY A 107 14.69 8.92 -7.12
C GLY A 107 14.12 10.21 -7.73
N ASN A 108 14.68 10.64 -8.87
CA ASN A 108 14.27 11.88 -9.56
C ASN A 108 13.19 11.70 -10.65
N TYR A 109 12.54 10.53 -10.71
CA TYR A 109 11.38 10.25 -11.56
C TYR A 109 10.21 9.84 -10.67
N LYS A 110 9.00 10.35 -10.95
CA LYS A 110 7.82 10.11 -10.12
C LYS A 110 7.51 8.60 -10.12
N GLY A 111 7.47 7.97 -8.95
CA GLY A 111 7.12 6.54 -8.78
C GLY A 111 5.67 6.22 -9.15
N PHE A 112 4.87 7.24 -9.49
CA PHE A 112 3.59 7.09 -10.16
C PHE A 112 3.60 7.97 -11.43
N GLY A 113 3.67 7.35 -12.60
CA GLY A 113 3.65 8.02 -13.91
C GLY A 113 5.02 8.35 -14.53
N ASP A 114 6.13 7.91 -13.90
CA ASP A 114 7.47 7.72 -14.47
C ASP A 114 8.10 8.87 -15.28
N SER A 115 7.66 10.09 -14.99
CA SER A 115 8.24 11.32 -15.52
C SER A 115 9.30 11.87 -14.56
N LYS A 116 10.42 12.35 -15.11
CA LYS A 116 11.46 13.09 -14.38
C LYS A 116 10.85 14.36 -13.78
N PHE A 117 11.19 14.67 -12.54
CA PHE A 117 10.88 15.98 -11.95
C PHE A 117 12.16 16.73 -11.60
N ILE A 118 12.12 18.05 -11.81
CA ILE A 118 13.26 18.96 -11.68
C ILE A 118 12.95 20.05 -10.64
N PRO A 119 13.93 20.58 -9.91
CA PRO A 119 13.69 21.57 -8.88
C PRO A 119 13.36 22.95 -9.48
N ARG A 120 12.65 23.78 -8.70
CA ARG A 120 12.23 25.13 -9.12
C ARG A 120 13.29 26.23 -8.91
N LEU A 121 14.33 25.99 -8.09
CA LEU A 121 15.41 26.97 -7.93
C LEU A 121 16.35 27.00 -9.15
N PRO A 122 16.93 28.16 -9.49
CA PRO A 122 17.98 28.26 -10.53
C PRO A 122 19.20 27.39 -10.21
N LEU A 123 19.87 26.89 -11.25
CA LEU A 123 21.06 26.05 -11.15
C LEU A 123 22.15 26.70 -10.28
N GLU A 124 22.34 28.01 -10.45
CA GLU A 124 23.33 28.85 -9.78
C GLU A 124 23.00 29.02 -8.30
N ALA A 125 21.72 28.99 -7.94
CA ALA A 125 21.27 29.02 -6.54
C ALA A 125 21.51 27.67 -5.85
N PHE A 126 21.35 26.56 -6.58
CA PHE A 126 21.67 25.22 -6.08
C PHE A 126 23.20 25.01 -5.96
N GLU A 127 23.99 25.48 -6.92
CA GLU A 127 25.46 25.49 -6.83
C GLU A 127 25.93 26.33 -5.63
N SER A 128 25.37 27.53 -5.45
CA SER A 128 25.65 28.39 -4.29
C SER A 128 25.30 27.70 -2.97
N LEU A 129 24.09 27.13 -2.84
CA LEU A 129 23.67 26.37 -1.65
C LEU A 129 24.63 25.19 -1.35
N SER A 130 25.18 24.58 -2.41
CA SER A 130 26.11 23.46 -2.34
C SER A 130 27.55 23.85 -2.06
N SER A 131 27.90 25.13 -2.11
CA SER A 131 29.28 25.62 -1.91
C SER A 131 29.76 25.61 -0.45
N ILE A 132 28.91 25.22 0.52
CA ILE A 132 29.19 25.30 1.96
C ILE A 132 30.42 24.50 2.41
N THR A 133 30.71 23.34 1.79
CA THR A 133 31.97 22.60 1.96
C THR A 133 32.49 22.07 0.62
N PRO A 134 33.79 21.70 0.52
CA PRO A 134 34.33 21.04 -0.68
C PRO A 134 33.60 19.73 -1.01
N GLU A 135 33.13 19.00 0.00
CA GLU A 135 32.40 17.74 -0.15
C GLU A 135 30.99 17.95 -0.73
N THR A 136 30.24 18.96 -0.25
CA THR A 136 28.92 19.28 -0.81
C THR A 136 29.02 19.83 -2.23
N ALA A 137 30.05 20.64 -2.52
CA ALA A 137 30.31 21.14 -3.87
C ALA A 137 30.69 20.01 -4.84
N ALA A 138 31.50 19.05 -4.40
CA ALA A 138 31.83 17.86 -5.17
C ALA A 138 30.61 16.94 -5.40
N ALA A 139 29.74 16.78 -4.39
CA ALA A 139 28.49 16.03 -4.50
C ALA A 139 27.54 16.68 -5.51
N PHE A 140 27.37 18.01 -5.47
CA PHE A 140 26.55 18.75 -6.43
C PHE A 140 27.09 18.61 -7.85
N LYS A 141 28.39 18.78 -8.04
CA LYS A 141 29.03 18.57 -9.34
C LYS A 141 28.78 17.15 -9.88
N LYS A 142 28.94 16.12 -9.03
CA LYS A 142 28.67 14.72 -9.41
C LYS A 142 27.19 14.53 -9.77
N ALA A 143 26.26 15.05 -8.97
CA ALA A 143 24.82 14.94 -9.20
C ALA A 143 24.38 15.62 -10.50
N ASN A 144 24.93 16.79 -10.81
CA ASN A 144 24.59 17.52 -12.04
C ASN A 144 25.33 17.01 -13.30
N SER A 145 26.43 16.26 -13.16
CA SER A 145 27.22 15.74 -14.29
C SER A 145 27.12 14.23 -14.52
N THR A 146 26.25 13.52 -13.80
CA THR A 146 26.00 12.08 -14.00
C THR A 146 24.66 11.90 -14.71
N GLY A 147 24.53 10.92 -15.59
CA GLY A 147 23.25 10.56 -16.22
C GLY A 147 22.58 11.74 -16.93
N GLY A 148 21.31 11.97 -16.61
CA GLY A 148 20.52 13.11 -17.08
C GLY A 148 20.66 14.38 -16.24
N GLY A 149 21.55 14.43 -15.24
CA GLY A 149 21.73 15.57 -14.32
C GLY A 149 20.52 15.86 -13.42
N ILE A 150 20.54 17.01 -12.72
CA ILE A 150 19.45 17.41 -11.82
C ILE A 150 18.27 18.02 -12.59
N TYR A 151 18.56 18.75 -13.65
CA TYR A 151 17.61 19.59 -14.42
C TYR A 151 17.13 18.89 -15.70
N GLU A 152 16.51 19.63 -16.63
CA GLU A 152 16.01 19.09 -17.88
C GLU A 152 17.12 18.54 -18.80
N THR A 153 16.80 17.46 -19.52
CA THR A 153 17.69 16.85 -20.51
C THR A 153 17.61 17.53 -21.88
N GLY A 154 18.65 17.36 -22.69
CA GLY A 154 18.68 17.88 -24.08
C GLY A 154 17.66 17.21 -25.00
N GLU A 155 17.27 15.97 -24.72
CA GLU A 155 16.19 15.25 -25.39
C GLU A 155 15.04 15.00 -24.42
N GLN A 156 13.79 15.27 -24.83
CA GLN A 156 12.61 15.15 -23.96
C GLN A 156 12.23 13.69 -23.63
N SER A 157 12.60 12.73 -24.48
CA SER A 157 12.38 11.29 -24.23
C SER A 157 13.04 10.82 -22.92
N LEU A 158 14.22 11.35 -22.61
CA LEU A 158 14.96 11.11 -21.36
C LEU A 158 14.31 11.75 -20.12
N MET A 159 13.21 12.51 -20.26
CA MET A 159 12.39 12.97 -19.13
C MET A 159 11.34 11.93 -18.72
N HIS A 160 11.37 10.72 -19.28
CA HIS A 160 10.46 9.61 -18.96
C HIS A 160 11.26 8.31 -18.86
N LEU A 161 10.82 7.37 -18.01
CA LEU A 161 11.32 6.01 -18.07
C LEU A 161 10.76 5.28 -19.30
N GLY A 162 11.51 4.34 -19.86
CA GLY A 162 11.13 3.61 -21.07
C GLY A 162 12.27 2.82 -21.72
N TYR A 163 12.05 2.30 -22.93
CA TYR A 163 13.09 1.58 -23.68
C TYR A 163 14.22 2.49 -24.19
N PRO A 164 15.50 2.03 -24.19
CA PRO A 164 16.63 2.78 -24.75
C PRO A 164 16.46 3.11 -26.24
N GLU A 165 15.77 2.24 -26.98
CA GLU A 165 15.44 2.41 -28.40
C GLU A 165 14.57 3.66 -28.68
N GLY A 166 13.64 3.99 -27.77
CA GLY A 166 12.88 5.24 -27.78
C GLY A 166 13.65 6.44 -27.20
N LYS A 167 14.95 6.27 -26.89
CA LYS A 167 15.80 7.21 -26.15
C LYS A 167 15.22 7.64 -24.80
N HIS A 168 14.54 6.73 -24.11
CA HIS A 168 14.04 6.96 -22.75
C HIS A 168 15.10 6.60 -21.70
N MET A 169 14.87 7.04 -20.45
CA MET A 169 15.72 6.65 -19.33
C MET A 169 15.39 5.23 -18.86
N THR A 170 16.41 4.43 -18.54
CA THR A 170 16.26 3.18 -17.76
C THR A 170 17.63 2.71 -17.32
N THR A 171 17.72 2.11 -16.13
CA THR A 171 18.95 1.48 -15.62
C THR A 171 18.79 -0.02 -15.35
N TYR A 172 17.65 -0.61 -15.72
CA TYR A 172 17.49 -2.07 -15.89
C TYR A 172 18.35 -2.60 -17.06
N TYR A 173 18.73 -1.72 -17.99
CA TYR A 173 19.60 -1.99 -19.13
C TYR A 173 20.89 -1.15 -19.07
N PRO A 174 21.74 -1.34 -18.04
CA PRO A 174 22.89 -0.48 -17.78
C PRO A 174 23.93 -0.58 -18.90
N ASP A 175 24.62 0.54 -19.16
CA ASP A 175 25.67 0.69 -20.18
C ASP A 175 25.24 0.33 -21.62
N SER A 176 23.93 0.21 -21.90
CA SER A 176 23.39 -0.45 -23.10
C SER A 176 22.55 0.44 -24.03
N PRO A 177 23.05 1.60 -24.51
CA PRO A 177 22.27 2.55 -25.32
C PRO A 177 21.89 2.02 -26.72
N SER A 178 22.30 0.81 -27.08
CA SER A 178 22.04 0.17 -28.38
C SER A 178 21.39 -1.21 -28.26
N ILE A 179 20.82 -1.56 -27.10
CA ILE A 179 20.00 -2.77 -26.96
C ILE A 179 18.59 -2.53 -27.53
N THR A 180 18.09 -3.47 -28.33
CA THR A 180 16.75 -3.38 -28.93
C THR A 180 15.72 -4.16 -28.11
N ARG A 181 14.43 -3.87 -28.33
CA ARG A 181 13.34 -4.64 -27.71
C ARG A 181 13.44 -6.14 -28.03
N ASP A 182 13.74 -6.49 -29.27
CA ASP A 182 13.85 -7.88 -29.72
C ASP A 182 15.00 -8.66 -29.04
N GLU A 183 16.11 -7.98 -28.72
CA GLU A 183 17.23 -8.57 -27.97
C GLU A 183 16.85 -8.82 -26.50
N ILE A 184 16.07 -7.91 -25.90
CA ILE A 184 15.55 -8.07 -24.54
C ILE A 184 14.59 -9.26 -24.50
N THR A 185 13.60 -9.31 -25.40
CA THR A 185 12.62 -10.41 -25.49
C THR A 185 13.30 -11.75 -25.69
N ALA A 186 14.22 -11.88 -26.65
CA ALA A 186 14.91 -13.15 -26.92
C ALA A 186 15.76 -13.65 -25.74
N ILE A 187 16.27 -12.75 -24.89
CA ILE A 187 16.96 -13.14 -23.66
C ILE A 187 15.96 -13.50 -22.55
N GLY A 188 14.79 -12.87 -22.51
CA GLY A 188 13.64 -13.30 -21.72
C GLY A 188 13.24 -14.75 -22.02
N ASP A 189 12.84 -15.03 -23.27
CA ASP A 189 12.45 -16.36 -23.76
C ASP A 189 13.49 -17.44 -23.42
N ILE A 190 14.80 -17.12 -23.54
CA ILE A 190 15.90 -18.06 -23.29
C ILE A 190 16.15 -18.30 -21.78
N MET A 191 15.76 -17.37 -20.91
CA MET A 191 15.83 -17.53 -19.44
C MET A 191 14.60 -18.27 -18.91
N GLU A 192 13.41 -17.97 -19.45
CA GLU A 192 12.19 -18.75 -19.21
C GLU A 192 12.37 -20.23 -19.59
N GLN A 193 12.92 -20.52 -20.78
CA GLN A 193 13.26 -21.88 -21.24
C GLN A 193 14.32 -22.60 -20.36
N LYS A 194 14.99 -21.88 -19.45
CA LYS A 194 15.92 -22.43 -18.46
C LYS A 194 15.32 -22.51 -17.05
N GLY A 195 14.09 -22.05 -16.85
CA GLY A 195 13.47 -21.96 -15.53
C GLY A 195 14.09 -20.89 -14.63
N LEU A 196 14.65 -19.82 -15.20
CA LEU A 196 15.21 -18.68 -14.44
C LEU A 196 14.32 -17.43 -14.60
N PRO A 197 13.43 -17.15 -13.62
CA PRO A 197 12.76 -15.86 -13.47
C PRO A 197 13.76 -14.68 -13.38
N LEU A 198 13.33 -13.49 -13.75
CA LEU A 198 14.21 -12.34 -14.02
C LEU A 198 14.09 -11.19 -13.02
N GLU A 199 13.30 -11.32 -11.97
CA GLU A 199 12.94 -10.19 -11.11
C GLU A 199 14.16 -9.55 -10.42
N ASN A 200 15.14 -10.35 -10.00
CA ASN A 200 16.38 -9.90 -9.35
C ASN A 200 17.53 -9.57 -10.32
N THR A 201 17.24 -9.31 -11.60
CA THR A 201 18.26 -9.17 -12.66
C THR A 201 18.27 -7.81 -13.36
N ARG A 202 19.39 -7.48 -14.00
CA ARG A 202 19.55 -6.39 -14.98
C ARG A 202 20.35 -6.89 -16.18
N LEU A 203 20.16 -6.31 -17.37
CA LEU A 203 20.69 -6.85 -18.62
C LEU A 203 21.62 -5.86 -19.34
N ARG A 204 22.91 -6.18 -19.48
CA ARG A 204 23.87 -5.38 -20.23
C ARG A 204 24.20 -5.99 -21.59
N LYS A 205 24.10 -5.20 -22.65
CA LYS A 205 24.68 -5.46 -23.98
C LYS A 205 26.08 -4.86 -24.05
N THR A 206 27.06 -5.67 -24.43
CA THR A 206 28.48 -5.28 -24.48
C THR A 206 28.90 -4.83 -25.88
N LEU A 207 30.09 -4.23 -26.00
CA LEU A 207 30.59 -3.69 -27.28
C LEU A 207 30.88 -4.76 -28.36
N SER A 208 30.98 -6.05 -28.01
CA SER A 208 31.01 -7.14 -28.99
C SER A 208 29.62 -7.56 -29.48
N GLY A 209 28.56 -7.01 -28.89
CA GLY A 209 27.18 -7.50 -29.04
C GLY A 209 26.92 -8.82 -28.29
N ASP A 210 27.80 -9.23 -27.38
CA ASP A 210 27.49 -10.25 -26.36
C ASP A 210 26.75 -9.61 -25.18
N PHE A 211 26.13 -10.43 -24.35
CA PHE A 211 25.26 -9.99 -23.27
C PHE A 211 25.75 -10.47 -21.89
N GLU A 212 25.36 -9.74 -20.87
CA GLU A 212 25.66 -10.02 -19.46
C GLU A 212 24.39 -9.84 -18.63
N LEU A 213 23.88 -10.92 -18.05
CA LEU A 213 22.81 -10.87 -17.06
C LEU A 213 23.45 -10.64 -15.70
N LEU A 214 23.20 -9.45 -15.14
CA LEU A 214 23.65 -9.05 -13.82
C LEU A 214 22.63 -9.57 -12.80
N ILE A 215 23.08 -10.38 -11.84
CA ILE A 215 22.22 -11.00 -10.83
C ILE A 215 22.53 -10.38 -9.47
N ALA A 216 21.51 -9.87 -8.79
CA ALA A 216 21.67 -9.22 -7.49
C ALA A 216 22.05 -10.24 -6.40
N ALA A 217 23.24 -10.09 -5.81
CA ALA A 217 23.76 -11.04 -4.82
C ALA A 217 24.81 -10.41 -3.89
N GLY A 218 24.82 -10.81 -2.62
CA GLY A 218 25.81 -10.38 -1.62
C GLY A 218 27.23 -10.92 -1.83
N VAL A 219 27.45 -11.80 -2.82
CA VAL A 219 28.77 -12.25 -3.29
C VAL A 219 28.83 -12.28 -4.81
N SER A 220 30.03 -12.04 -5.38
CA SER A 220 30.28 -12.08 -6.82
C SER A 220 30.57 -13.47 -7.39
N SER A 221 30.75 -14.48 -6.53
CA SER A 221 30.87 -15.89 -6.92
C SER A 221 30.27 -16.78 -5.83
N PRO A 222 28.94 -16.97 -5.82
CA PRO A 222 28.29 -17.97 -4.97
C PRO A 222 28.75 -19.39 -5.38
N PRO A 223 28.77 -20.36 -4.46
CA PRO A 223 29.10 -21.74 -4.80
C PRO A 223 27.97 -22.37 -5.62
N SER A 224 28.29 -23.29 -6.54
CA SER A 224 27.35 -23.77 -7.57
C SER A 224 26.06 -24.38 -7.04
N ARG A 225 26.09 -24.99 -5.85
CA ARG A 225 24.90 -25.55 -5.18
C ARG A 225 23.90 -24.50 -4.64
N ASP A 226 24.34 -23.24 -4.56
CA ASP A 226 23.55 -22.10 -4.07
C ASP A 226 23.12 -21.20 -5.26
N ARG A 227 23.20 -21.72 -6.51
CA ARG A 227 22.83 -21.06 -7.78
C ARG A 227 21.76 -21.84 -8.52
N ASP A 228 20.75 -21.15 -9.06
CA ASP A 228 19.61 -21.78 -9.73
C ASP A 228 19.99 -22.57 -11.00
N LEU A 229 21.02 -22.12 -11.73
CA LEU A 229 21.54 -22.79 -12.94
C LEU A 229 22.88 -23.51 -12.70
N GLY A 230 23.25 -23.79 -11.45
CA GLY A 230 24.46 -24.55 -11.10
C GLY A 230 25.76 -23.93 -11.60
N ASP A 231 26.64 -24.76 -12.18
CA ASP A 231 27.94 -24.35 -12.74
C ASP A 231 27.87 -23.52 -14.04
N LEU A 232 26.67 -23.11 -14.50
CA LEU A 232 26.48 -22.39 -15.76
C LEU A 232 26.87 -20.91 -15.68
N ASP A 233 28.16 -20.59 -15.71
CA ASP A 233 28.63 -19.19 -15.77
C ASP A 233 28.25 -18.48 -17.10
N SER A 234 28.14 -19.22 -18.21
CA SER A 234 27.87 -18.63 -19.54
C SER A 234 27.56 -19.66 -20.63
N PHE A 235 26.85 -19.26 -21.69
CA PHE A 235 26.50 -20.12 -22.83
C PHE A 235 26.24 -19.33 -24.13
N GLU A 236 26.28 -20.01 -25.29
CA GLU A 236 25.95 -19.42 -26.59
C GLU A 236 24.44 -19.30 -26.80
N LEU A 237 24.01 -18.16 -27.34
CA LEU A 237 22.61 -17.84 -27.59
C LEU A 237 22.11 -18.49 -28.90
N SER A 238 20.80 -18.75 -28.93
CA SER A 238 20.09 -19.40 -30.03
C SER A 238 19.19 -18.40 -30.79
N GLY A 239 18.38 -18.90 -31.73
CA GLY A 239 17.40 -18.08 -32.46
C GLY A 239 18.03 -16.87 -33.17
N GLN A 240 17.43 -15.70 -32.97
CA GLN A 240 17.89 -14.44 -33.57
C GLN A 240 19.23 -13.91 -33.02
N LEU A 241 19.69 -14.42 -31.87
CA LEU A 241 20.96 -14.04 -31.25
C LEU A 241 22.08 -15.08 -31.50
N LYS A 242 21.91 -15.95 -32.49
CA LYS A 242 22.84 -17.03 -32.82
C LYS A 242 24.27 -16.53 -33.02
N GLY A 243 25.22 -17.11 -32.27
CA GLY A 243 26.64 -16.72 -32.32
C GLY A 243 27.00 -15.53 -31.43
N LYS A 244 26.06 -15.06 -30.60
CA LYS A 244 26.34 -14.24 -29.41
C LYS A 244 26.41 -15.10 -28.16
N LYS A 245 27.02 -14.57 -27.11
CA LYS A 245 27.16 -15.24 -25.81
C LYS A 245 26.42 -14.47 -24.71
N LEU A 246 25.76 -15.18 -23.80
CA LEU A 246 25.30 -14.63 -22.53
C LEU A 246 26.26 -15.07 -21.40
N ARG A 247 26.63 -14.14 -20.53
CA ARG A 247 27.32 -14.41 -19.25
C ARG A 247 26.37 -14.14 -18.09
N LEU A 248 26.40 -14.98 -17.06
CA LEU A 248 25.69 -14.74 -15.80
C LEU A 248 26.71 -14.14 -14.81
N LEU A 249 26.45 -12.93 -14.31
CA LEU A 249 27.36 -12.19 -13.43
C LEU A 249 26.66 -11.90 -12.09
N PHE A 250 27.01 -12.69 -11.08
CA PHE A 250 26.58 -12.45 -9.70
C PHE A 250 27.30 -11.25 -9.09
N GLY A 251 26.68 -10.63 -8.08
CA GLY A 251 27.25 -9.50 -7.37
C GLY A 251 26.78 -8.14 -7.86
N ASP A 252 25.64 -8.06 -8.57
CA ASP A 252 24.97 -6.77 -8.68
C ASP A 252 24.47 -6.34 -7.29
N HIS A 253 24.55 -5.04 -7.01
CA HIS A 253 24.19 -4.45 -5.72
C HIS A 253 24.88 -5.10 -4.50
N ILE A 254 26.07 -5.68 -4.68
CA ILE A 254 26.76 -6.54 -3.69
C ILE A 254 26.86 -5.96 -2.28
N GLU A 255 27.13 -4.66 -2.17
CA GLU A 255 27.22 -3.96 -0.89
C GLU A 255 25.88 -3.87 -0.17
N GLU A 256 24.78 -3.64 -0.89
CA GLU A 256 23.43 -3.60 -0.33
C GLU A 256 22.98 -5.03 0.01
N MET A 257 23.08 -5.95 -0.93
CA MET A 257 22.63 -7.35 -0.79
C MET A 257 23.31 -8.07 0.38
N ALA A 258 24.61 -7.82 0.63
CA ALA A 258 25.31 -8.37 1.80
C ALA A 258 24.79 -7.81 3.14
N LYS A 259 24.46 -6.52 3.21
CA LYS A 259 23.88 -5.87 4.40
C LYS A 259 22.46 -6.39 4.66
N ILE A 260 21.66 -6.49 3.61
CA ILE A 260 20.30 -7.04 3.62
C ILE A 260 20.33 -8.49 4.14
N ALA A 261 21.13 -9.37 3.53
CA ALA A 261 21.26 -10.76 3.96
C ALA A 261 21.74 -10.91 5.41
N HIS A 262 22.56 -9.98 5.91
CA HIS A 262 22.95 -9.94 7.32
C HIS A 262 21.80 -9.52 8.24
N CYS A 263 21.07 -8.46 7.91
CA CYS A 263 19.90 -8.01 8.66
C CYS A 263 18.78 -9.08 8.70
N ILE A 264 18.51 -9.76 7.59
CA ILE A 264 17.56 -10.89 7.54
C ILE A 264 17.98 -12.03 8.48
N LYS A 265 19.28 -12.36 8.56
CA LYS A 265 19.77 -13.37 9.53
C LYS A 265 19.58 -12.93 10.99
N LEU A 266 19.78 -11.65 11.30
CA LEU A 266 19.50 -11.10 12.63
C LEU A 266 18.00 -11.06 12.95
N ALA A 267 17.15 -10.83 11.95
CA ALA A 267 15.70 -10.97 12.07
C ALA A 267 15.33 -12.45 12.36
N GLY A 268 15.95 -13.42 11.68
CA GLY A 268 15.75 -14.86 11.90
C GLY A 268 16.01 -15.34 13.34
N LEU A 269 16.94 -14.71 14.07
CA LEU A 269 17.18 -14.97 15.50
C LEU A 269 16.04 -14.50 16.43
N ASN A 270 15.14 -13.65 15.92
CA ASN A 270 14.06 -12.98 16.65
C ASN A 270 12.66 -13.33 16.10
N ALA A 271 12.58 -14.21 15.11
CA ALA A 271 11.33 -14.64 14.47
C ALA A 271 10.33 -15.28 15.47
N ALA A 272 9.03 -15.10 15.22
CA ALA A 272 7.98 -15.58 16.12
C ALA A 272 7.81 -17.11 16.08
N ASN A 273 8.12 -17.74 14.94
CA ASN A 273 7.91 -19.17 14.71
C ASN A 273 8.89 -19.75 13.66
N GLU A 274 8.90 -21.08 13.51
CA GLU A 274 9.78 -21.80 12.59
C GLU A 274 9.39 -21.67 11.09
N SER A 275 8.21 -21.17 10.75
CA SER A 275 7.88 -20.78 9.37
C SER A 275 8.54 -19.45 9.00
N GLN A 276 8.39 -18.42 9.83
CA GLN A 276 9.11 -17.15 9.67
C GLN A 276 10.62 -17.36 9.62
N LYS A 277 11.19 -18.18 10.51
CA LYS A 277 12.63 -18.49 10.51
C LYS A 277 13.09 -19.12 9.19
N ARG A 278 12.40 -20.15 8.68
CA ARG A 278 12.73 -20.77 7.38
C ARG A 278 12.51 -19.84 6.18
N MET A 279 11.50 -18.97 6.23
CA MET A 279 11.30 -17.91 5.24
C MET A 279 12.49 -16.94 5.22
N LEU A 280 13.00 -16.56 6.39
CA LEU A 280 14.17 -15.68 6.54
C LEU A 280 15.47 -16.36 6.14
N ASP A 281 15.65 -17.65 6.42
CA ASP A 281 16.78 -18.44 5.92
C ASP A 281 16.78 -18.47 4.37
N ALA A 282 15.61 -18.61 3.75
CA ALA A 282 15.44 -18.60 2.29
C ALA A 282 15.67 -17.20 1.67
N TYR A 283 15.14 -16.13 2.28
CA TYR A 283 15.47 -14.75 1.92
C TYR A 283 16.99 -14.49 2.03
N ALA A 284 17.63 -14.96 3.11
CA ALA A 284 19.06 -14.77 3.35
C ALA A 284 19.96 -15.56 2.38
N LEU A 285 19.48 -16.68 1.85
CA LEU A 285 20.10 -17.39 0.74
C LEU A 285 19.92 -16.62 -0.57
N SER A 286 18.70 -16.15 -0.86
CA SER A 286 18.41 -15.36 -2.07
C SER A 286 19.27 -14.09 -2.16
N PHE A 287 19.21 -13.21 -1.16
CA PHE A 287 20.03 -11.98 -1.16
C PHE A 287 21.51 -12.28 -0.98
N GLY A 288 21.87 -13.40 -0.34
CA GLY A 288 23.26 -13.83 -0.19
C GLY A 288 23.92 -14.28 -1.50
N ALA A 289 23.23 -15.11 -2.29
CA ALA A 289 23.77 -15.84 -3.42
C ALA A 289 23.13 -15.52 -4.79
N GLY A 290 22.04 -14.74 -4.82
CA GLY A 290 21.33 -14.38 -6.05
C GLY A 290 20.31 -15.41 -6.55
N SER A 291 20.00 -16.44 -5.76
CA SER A 291 18.98 -17.43 -6.11
C SER A 291 17.58 -16.82 -6.07
N ILE A 292 16.88 -16.79 -7.21
CA ILE A 292 15.48 -16.36 -7.28
C ILE A 292 14.54 -17.49 -6.85
N GLU A 293 14.91 -18.76 -7.02
CA GLU A 293 14.13 -19.88 -6.51
C GLU A 293 14.17 -19.95 -4.97
N ALA A 294 15.24 -19.50 -4.31
CA ALA A 294 15.26 -19.28 -2.86
C ALA A 294 14.30 -18.16 -2.42
N PHE A 295 14.10 -17.12 -3.22
CA PHE A 295 13.08 -16.09 -2.97
C PHE A 295 11.67 -16.65 -3.20
N LYS A 296 11.42 -17.37 -4.31
CA LYS A 296 10.16 -18.11 -4.50
C LYS A 296 9.88 -19.03 -3.31
N GLN A 297 10.90 -19.72 -2.78
CA GLN A 297 10.74 -20.58 -1.62
C GLN A 297 10.44 -19.82 -0.32
N SER A 298 10.95 -18.60 -0.11
CA SER A 298 10.50 -17.76 1.01
C SER A 298 9.01 -17.40 0.85
N GLN A 299 8.57 -17.04 -0.36
CA GLN A 299 7.15 -16.76 -0.66
C GLN A 299 6.25 -17.99 -0.42
N ARG A 300 6.66 -19.20 -0.83
CA ARG A 300 5.92 -20.47 -0.58
C ARG A 300 5.77 -20.82 0.90
N ILE A 301 6.61 -20.26 1.77
CA ILE A 301 6.52 -20.37 3.24
C ILE A 301 5.68 -19.22 3.80
N TRP A 302 5.89 -17.99 3.31
CA TRP A 302 5.22 -16.76 3.76
C TRP A 302 3.69 -16.81 3.62
N VAL A 303 3.15 -17.33 2.50
CA VAL A 303 1.68 -17.48 2.33
C VAL A 303 1.07 -18.45 3.37
N LYS A 304 1.89 -19.31 3.99
CA LYS A 304 1.49 -20.26 5.03
C LYS A 304 1.75 -19.76 6.45
N ASP A 305 2.42 -18.61 6.61
CA ASP A 305 2.56 -17.95 7.91
C ASP A 305 1.31 -17.11 8.17
N GLN A 306 0.30 -17.75 8.75
CA GLN A 306 -1.05 -17.22 8.89
C GLN A 306 -1.22 -16.43 10.21
N LYS A 307 -1.82 -15.25 10.12
CA LYS A 307 -2.10 -14.33 11.25
C LYS A 307 -0.86 -13.95 12.11
N PRO A 308 0.27 -13.53 11.50
CA PRO A 308 1.43 -13.06 12.26
C PRO A 308 1.15 -11.71 12.94
N VAL A 309 1.80 -11.42 14.07
CA VAL A 309 1.68 -10.10 14.75
C VAL A 309 2.35 -8.97 13.95
N LEU A 310 3.41 -9.33 13.22
CA LEU A 310 4.15 -8.46 12.31
C LEU A 310 4.13 -9.12 10.93
N GLU A 311 3.52 -8.45 9.96
CA GLU A 311 3.52 -8.88 8.57
C GLU A 311 4.67 -8.21 7.80
N THR A 312 5.38 -8.99 6.98
CA THR A 312 6.60 -8.55 6.30
C THR A 312 6.78 -9.24 4.95
N ASN A 313 7.07 -8.47 3.91
CA ASN A 313 7.60 -8.98 2.63
C ASN A 313 8.73 -8.05 2.15
N ILE A 314 9.69 -8.57 1.40
CA ILE A 314 10.93 -7.86 1.03
C ILE A 314 11.63 -8.57 -0.14
N GLY A 315 12.06 -7.83 -1.16
CA GLY A 315 12.78 -8.38 -2.30
C GLY A 315 12.69 -7.53 -3.57
N PHE A 316 12.87 -8.18 -4.72
CA PHE A 316 12.53 -7.62 -6.03
C PHE A 316 11.14 -8.13 -6.38
N VAL A 317 10.12 -7.28 -6.31
CA VAL A 317 8.72 -7.73 -6.22
C VAL A 317 7.87 -7.27 -7.41
N GLU A 318 7.74 -5.95 -7.57
CA GLU A 318 6.80 -5.33 -8.51
C GLU A 318 7.53 -4.89 -9.78
N THR A 319 7.06 -5.34 -10.95
CA THR A 319 7.80 -5.18 -12.22
C THR A 319 7.40 -3.94 -13.04
N TYR A 320 6.50 -3.09 -12.55
CA TYR A 320 5.86 -1.98 -13.29
C TYR A 320 6.83 -1.01 -13.97
N ARG A 321 8.08 -0.91 -13.48
CA ARG A 321 9.06 0.12 -13.87
C ARG A 321 10.21 -0.40 -14.75
N ASP A 322 10.30 -1.71 -14.98
CA ASP A 322 11.01 -2.22 -16.16
C ASP A 322 10.12 -1.95 -17.39
N PRO A 323 10.58 -1.23 -18.43
CA PRO A 323 9.80 -1.05 -19.66
C PRO A 323 9.42 -2.37 -20.36
N HIS A 324 10.05 -3.49 -19.98
CA HIS A 324 9.71 -4.85 -20.42
C HIS A 324 8.87 -5.66 -19.40
N GLY A 325 8.64 -5.14 -18.19
CA GLY A 325 7.73 -5.73 -17.22
C GLY A 325 8.18 -7.04 -16.55
N VAL A 326 9.45 -7.45 -16.65
CA VAL A 326 9.95 -8.74 -16.12
C VAL A 326 11.04 -8.62 -15.04
N ARG A 327 11.49 -7.40 -14.70
CA ARG A 327 12.45 -7.13 -13.63
C ARG A 327 11.76 -6.35 -12.52
N GLY A 328 11.94 -6.78 -11.28
CA GLY A 328 11.28 -6.17 -10.13
C GLY A 328 12.03 -4.94 -9.64
N GLU A 329 11.32 -3.89 -9.24
CA GLU A 329 11.89 -2.87 -8.38
C GLU A 329 12.16 -3.48 -6.98
N TRP A 330 13.24 -3.06 -6.33
CA TRP A 330 13.46 -3.40 -4.93
C TRP A 330 12.45 -2.70 -4.02
N GLU A 331 11.74 -3.49 -3.24
CA GLU A 331 10.90 -3.01 -2.14
C GLU A 331 11.00 -3.88 -0.88
N GLY A 332 10.44 -3.37 0.22
CA GLY A 332 10.18 -4.18 1.40
C GLY A 332 9.43 -3.43 2.48
N PHE A 333 8.51 -4.11 3.15
CA PHE A 333 7.66 -3.54 4.18
C PHE A 333 7.71 -4.32 5.50
N VAL A 334 7.45 -3.59 6.58
CA VAL A 334 7.17 -4.11 7.91
C VAL A 334 5.91 -3.41 8.42
N ALA A 335 4.91 -4.18 8.83
CA ALA A 335 3.66 -3.63 9.34
C ALA A 335 3.13 -4.45 10.53
N LEU A 336 2.43 -3.78 11.44
CA LEU A 336 1.75 -4.42 12.57
C LEU A 336 0.31 -4.75 12.18
N VAL A 337 -0.20 -5.92 12.57
CA VAL A 337 -1.63 -6.22 12.40
C VAL A 337 -2.47 -5.33 13.30
N ASN A 338 -3.46 -4.65 12.74
CA ASN A 338 -4.42 -3.90 13.53
C ASN A 338 -5.44 -4.87 14.16
N MET A 339 -5.15 -5.28 15.39
CA MET A 339 -5.97 -6.23 16.17
C MET A 339 -7.39 -5.74 16.46
N GLU A 340 -7.65 -4.44 16.40
CA GLU A 340 -8.99 -3.85 16.59
C GLU A 340 -9.80 -3.95 15.30
N ARG A 341 -9.22 -3.51 14.18
CA ARG A 341 -9.81 -3.68 12.83
C ARG A 341 -10.05 -5.14 12.49
N THR A 342 -9.10 -6.01 12.84
CA THR A 342 -9.21 -7.47 12.65
C THR A 342 -10.36 -8.07 13.47
N ARG A 343 -10.73 -7.46 14.61
CA ARG A 343 -11.92 -7.84 15.38
C ARG A 343 -13.20 -7.40 14.67
N ALA A 344 -13.29 -6.13 14.26
CA ALA A 344 -14.46 -5.60 13.55
C ALA A 344 -14.72 -6.35 12.22
N PHE A 345 -13.67 -6.68 11.45
CA PHE A 345 -13.83 -7.52 10.26
C PHE A 345 -14.20 -8.96 10.61
N GLY A 346 -13.72 -9.53 11.72
CA GLY A 346 -14.16 -10.84 12.22
C GLY A 346 -15.65 -10.87 12.57
N GLU A 347 -16.13 -9.86 13.30
CA GLU A 347 -17.55 -9.69 13.62
C GLU A 347 -18.39 -9.44 12.34
N LEU A 348 -17.83 -8.75 11.34
CA LEU A 348 -18.45 -8.61 10.01
C LEU A 348 -18.53 -9.94 9.25
N VAL A 349 -17.50 -10.80 9.33
CA VAL A 349 -17.51 -12.17 8.80
C VAL A 349 -18.59 -13.03 9.46
N ASP A 350 -18.66 -13.00 10.79
CA ASP A 350 -19.68 -13.75 11.54
C ASP A 350 -21.10 -13.24 11.22
N SER A 351 -21.25 -11.94 10.88
CA SER A 351 -22.51 -11.36 10.41
C SER A 351 -22.90 -11.73 8.97
N ALA A 352 -21.98 -12.23 8.15
CA ALA A 352 -22.14 -12.29 6.69
C ALA A 352 -23.36 -13.11 6.23
N GLU A 353 -23.68 -14.22 6.90
CA GLU A 353 -24.87 -15.04 6.60
C GLU A 353 -26.19 -14.27 6.78
N THR A 354 -26.20 -13.21 7.60
CA THR A 354 -27.36 -12.33 7.82
C THR A 354 -27.38 -11.10 6.91
N MET A 355 -26.22 -10.69 6.39
CA MET A 355 -26.06 -9.48 5.56
C MET A 355 -26.17 -9.78 4.06
N ILE A 356 -25.66 -10.92 3.59
CA ILE A 356 -25.73 -11.33 2.18
C ILE A 356 -27.19 -11.43 1.68
N PRO A 357 -28.17 -11.98 2.43
CA PRO A 357 -29.58 -11.98 2.02
C PRO A 357 -30.25 -10.60 1.92
N LYS A 358 -29.58 -9.51 2.35
CA LYS A 358 -30.05 -8.12 2.21
C LYS A 358 -29.63 -7.50 0.86
N LEU A 359 -28.79 -8.17 0.08
CA LEU A 359 -28.32 -7.70 -1.23
C LEU A 359 -29.41 -7.86 -2.31
N PRO A 360 -29.41 -7.06 -3.39
CA PRO A 360 -30.56 -6.93 -4.29
C PRO A 360 -30.66 -8.05 -5.34
N TRP A 361 -30.21 -9.26 -5.03
CA TRP A 361 -30.34 -10.48 -5.84
C TRP A 361 -30.84 -11.64 -5.00
N ASN A 362 -31.44 -12.64 -5.64
CA ASN A 362 -31.88 -13.85 -4.94
C ASN A 362 -30.72 -14.83 -4.74
N LYS A 363 -30.94 -15.85 -3.90
CA LYS A 363 -29.97 -16.92 -3.59
C LYS A 363 -29.43 -17.69 -4.81
N ASP A 364 -30.14 -17.70 -5.95
CA ASP A 364 -29.77 -18.48 -7.13
C ASP A 364 -28.62 -17.81 -7.90
N PHE A 365 -28.36 -16.52 -7.62
CA PHE A 365 -27.20 -15.75 -8.10
C PHE A 365 -26.12 -15.54 -7.01
N GLU A 366 -26.19 -16.28 -5.91
CA GLU A 366 -25.25 -16.23 -4.79
C GLU A 366 -24.52 -17.57 -4.60
N LYS A 367 -23.33 -17.54 -3.97
CA LYS A 367 -22.50 -18.72 -3.74
C LYS A 367 -23.20 -19.68 -2.77
N ASP A 368 -23.20 -20.97 -3.09
CA ASP A 368 -23.90 -22.01 -2.29
C ASP A 368 -23.34 -22.15 -0.86
N LYS A 369 -22.12 -21.64 -0.64
CA LYS A 369 -21.50 -21.40 0.66
C LYS A 369 -20.66 -20.12 0.60
N PHE A 370 -20.82 -19.23 1.58
CA PHE A 370 -19.89 -18.11 1.76
C PHE A 370 -18.51 -18.63 2.22
N LEU A 371 -17.47 -18.16 1.54
CA LEU A 371 -16.07 -18.40 1.92
C LEU A 371 -15.46 -17.03 2.20
N SER A 372 -15.22 -16.73 3.48
CA SER A 372 -14.56 -15.48 3.87
C SER A 372 -13.21 -15.36 3.18
N PRO A 373 -12.92 -14.24 2.50
CA PRO A 373 -11.56 -13.78 2.30
C PRO A 373 -10.80 -13.76 3.63
N ASP A 374 -9.51 -14.12 3.62
CA ASP A 374 -8.61 -13.74 4.71
C ASP A 374 -8.14 -12.31 4.41
N PHE A 375 -8.62 -11.36 5.23
CA PHE A 375 -8.41 -9.94 5.04
C PHE A 375 -7.76 -9.34 6.29
N THR A 376 -6.54 -8.83 6.13
CA THR A 376 -5.76 -8.25 7.24
C THR A 376 -5.51 -6.77 6.99
N SER A 377 -5.96 -5.92 7.93
CA SER A 377 -5.54 -4.52 7.98
C SER A 377 -4.23 -4.38 8.75
N LEU A 378 -3.29 -3.67 8.13
CA LEU A 378 -1.92 -3.50 8.55
C LEU A 378 -1.60 -2.02 8.77
N GLU A 379 -0.87 -1.73 9.84
CA GLU A 379 -0.31 -0.40 10.10
C GLU A 379 1.19 -0.43 9.82
N VAL A 380 1.60 0.24 8.76
CA VAL A 380 2.96 0.20 8.22
C VAL A 380 3.93 0.91 9.15
N LEU A 381 4.94 0.18 9.64
CA LEU A 381 6.06 0.69 10.43
C LEU A 381 7.19 1.18 9.54
N SER A 382 7.40 0.53 8.39
CA SER A 382 8.42 0.88 7.40
C SER A 382 8.03 0.33 6.03
N PHE A 383 8.27 1.10 4.98
CA PHE A 383 8.14 0.67 3.58
C PHE A 383 9.25 1.33 2.77
N GLN A 384 10.16 0.55 2.19
CA GLN A 384 11.05 1.01 1.13
C GLN A 384 10.43 0.64 -0.21
N SER A 385 10.22 1.64 -1.07
CA SER A 385 9.79 1.52 -2.47
C SER A 385 9.94 2.88 -3.16
N SER A 386 9.61 3.00 -4.45
CA SER A 386 9.43 4.31 -5.11
C SER A 386 8.09 4.99 -4.84
N GLY A 387 7.17 4.32 -4.13
CA GLY A 387 5.88 4.86 -3.71
C GLY A 387 5.11 3.86 -2.84
N ILE A 388 4.50 4.32 -1.75
CA ILE A 388 3.77 3.43 -0.83
C ILE A 388 2.37 3.13 -1.40
N PRO A 389 2.01 1.85 -1.62
CA PRO A 389 0.69 1.48 -2.12
C PRO A 389 -0.40 1.59 -1.05
N ALA A 390 -1.67 1.49 -1.44
CA ALA A 390 -2.80 1.50 -0.49
C ALA A 390 -2.98 0.13 0.20
N GLY A 391 -2.49 -0.93 -0.44
CA GLY A 391 -2.64 -2.32 -0.08
C GLY A 391 -1.87 -3.19 -1.07
N ILE A 392 -1.85 -4.50 -0.81
CA ILE A 392 -0.93 -5.43 -1.46
C ILE A 392 -1.62 -6.79 -1.65
N ASN A 393 -1.37 -7.43 -2.79
CA ASN A 393 -1.84 -8.76 -3.17
C ASN A 393 -0.62 -9.58 -3.64
N LEU A 394 -0.08 -10.45 -2.78
CA LEU A 394 1.20 -11.13 -3.02
C LEU A 394 1.16 -12.62 -2.68
N PRO A 395 2.09 -13.44 -3.22
CA PRO A 395 3.17 -13.08 -4.14
C PRO A 395 2.68 -12.91 -5.59
N ASN A 396 3.55 -12.39 -6.46
CA ASN A 396 3.30 -12.26 -7.91
C ASN A 396 3.48 -13.60 -8.67
N TYR A 397 4.02 -14.64 -8.03
CA TYR A 397 4.27 -15.93 -8.65
C TYR A 397 3.00 -16.79 -8.77
N ASP A 398 2.47 -16.95 -9.99
CA ASP A 398 1.25 -17.72 -10.24
C ASP A 398 1.33 -19.20 -9.82
N ASP A 399 2.50 -19.86 -9.92
CA ASP A 399 2.67 -21.23 -9.39
C ASP A 399 2.47 -21.31 -7.87
N ILE A 400 2.73 -20.21 -7.15
CA ILE A 400 2.48 -20.10 -5.71
C ILE A 400 1.02 -19.71 -5.48
N ARG A 401 0.51 -18.69 -6.18
CA ARG A 401 -0.88 -18.18 -6.04
C ARG A 401 -1.91 -19.29 -6.26
N GLN A 402 -1.73 -20.11 -7.30
CA GLN A 402 -2.66 -21.17 -7.69
C GLN A 402 -2.57 -22.41 -6.78
N ASN A 403 -1.36 -22.85 -6.41
CA ASN A 403 -1.17 -24.11 -5.68
C ASN A 403 -1.14 -23.96 -4.15
N LEU A 404 -0.75 -22.79 -3.64
CA LEU A 404 -0.50 -22.53 -2.21
C LEU A 404 -1.26 -21.32 -1.65
N GLY A 405 -1.86 -20.48 -2.50
CA GLY A 405 -2.60 -19.29 -2.12
C GLY A 405 -1.76 -18.00 -2.12
N PHE A 406 -2.40 -16.91 -1.70
CA PHE A 406 -1.87 -15.55 -1.67
C PHE A 406 -2.45 -14.79 -0.46
N LYS A 407 -1.85 -13.65 -0.11
CA LYS A 407 -2.31 -12.76 0.98
C LYS A 407 -2.82 -11.44 0.40
N ASN A 408 -3.90 -10.92 0.99
CA ASN A 408 -4.50 -9.62 0.68
C ASN A 408 -4.41 -8.74 1.93
N VAL A 409 -3.81 -7.56 1.80
CA VAL A 409 -3.60 -6.65 2.94
C VAL A 409 -3.91 -5.21 2.59
N SER A 410 -4.55 -4.51 3.53
CA SER A 410 -4.88 -3.08 3.42
C SER A 410 -4.00 -2.27 4.38
N LEU A 411 -3.32 -1.23 3.87
CA LEU A 411 -2.38 -0.43 4.65
C LEU A 411 -3.12 0.76 5.28
N GLY A 412 -3.69 0.53 6.45
CA GLY A 412 -4.65 1.40 7.12
C GLY A 412 -4.10 2.82 7.34
N ASN A 413 -2.92 2.94 7.94
CA ASN A 413 -2.26 4.22 8.15
C ASN A 413 -1.80 4.91 6.85
N VAL A 414 -1.53 4.20 5.75
CA VAL A 414 -1.22 4.81 4.45
C VAL A 414 -2.47 5.48 3.86
N LEU A 415 -3.62 4.80 3.96
CA LEU A 415 -4.93 5.31 3.56
C LEU A 415 -5.37 6.49 4.45
N ALA A 416 -5.14 6.38 5.76
CA ALA A 416 -5.47 7.40 6.75
C ALA A 416 -4.50 8.61 6.77
N ALA A 417 -3.29 8.52 6.23
CA ALA A 417 -2.32 9.62 6.28
C ALA A 417 -2.75 10.86 5.47
N LYS A 418 -2.86 12.01 6.14
CA LYS A 418 -3.28 13.31 5.55
C LYS A 418 -2.26 14.40 5.89
N ALA A 419 -2.24 15.48 5.10
CA ALA A 419 -1.51 16.68 5.51
C ALA A 419 -2.38 17.54 6.46
N PRO A 420 -1.79 18.25 7.43
CA PRO A 420 -2.51 19.27 8.19
C PRO A 420 -3.17 20.27 7.24
N ASN A 421 -4.47 20.55 7.44
CA ASN A 421 -5.29 21.41 6.59
C ASN A 421 -5.34 21.04 5.09
N GLU A 422 -5.07 19.76 4.73
CA GLU A 422 -5.20 19.22 3.37
C GLU A 422 -6.48 19.75 2.68
N PRO A 423 -6.39 20.42 1.53
CA PRO A 423 -7.57 20.92 0.82
C PRO A 423 -8.53 19.79 0.46
N VAL A 424 -9.83 20.03 0.65
CA VAL A 424 -10.89 19.09 0.23
C VAL A 424 -11.79 19.79 -0.81
N PRO A 425 -11.31 19.99 -2.06
CA PRO A 425 -12.12 20.55 -3.13
C PRO A 425 -13.48 19.84 -3.28
N PHE A 426 -14.47 20.62 -3.72
CA PHE A 426 -15.85 20.20 -4.02
C PHE A 426 -16.71 19.78 -2.81
N VAL A 427 -16.23 19.92 -1.57
CA VAL A 427 -17.05 19.76 -0.34
C VAL A 427 -17.46 21.14 0.17
N THR A 428 -18.74 21.31 0.50
CA THR A 428 -19.27 22.58 1.02
C THR A 428 -18.67 22.93 2.38
N GLU A 429 -18.45 24.21 2.67
CA GLU A 429 -17.84 24.66 3.94
C GLU A 429 -18.60 24.14 5.18
N LYS A 430 -19.94 24.07 5.12
CA LYS A 430 -20.77 23.53 6.22
C LYS A 430 -20.57 22.03 6.49
N ASP A 431 -20.13 21.27 5.49
CA ASP A 431 -19.90 19.82 5.60
C ASP A 431 -18.42 19.50 5.84
N LEU A 432 -17.52 20.48 5.71
CA LEU A 432 -16.07 20.29 5.67
C LEU A 432 -15.49 19.79 7.01
N GLU A 433 -15.91 20.33 8.15
CA GLU A 433 -15.46 19.86 9.47
C GLU A 433 -15.88 18.40 9.69
N LEU A 434 -17.14 18.08 9.37
CA LEU A 434 -17.69 16.74 9.52
C LEU A 434 -17.01 15.73 8.59
N TYR A 435 -16.80 16.11 7.31
CA TYR A 435 -16.06 15.32 6.35
C TYR A 435 -14.63 15.04 6.86
N ARG A 436 -13.92 16.06 7.38
CA ARG A 436 -12.59 15.88 7.96
C ARG A 436 -12.59 14.92 9.15
N LYS A 437 -13.61 14.96 10.01
CA LYS A 437 -13.75 14.10 11.20
C LYS A 437 -14.03 12.63 10.84
N TYR A 438 -14.97 12.37 9.93
CA TYR A 438 -15.50 11.01 9.71
C TYR A 438 -15.08 10.35 8.39
N ARG A 439 -14.30 11.01 7.51
CA ARG A 439 -13.88 10.40 6.22
C ARG A 439 -13.11 9.10 6.34
N ASP A 440 -12.30 8.97 7.39
CA ASP A 440 -11.47 7.79 7.63
C ASP A 440 -12.27 6.64 8.25
N PRO A 441 -13.08 6.85 9.31
CA PRO A 441 -14.14 5.92 9.72
C PRO A 441 -15.06 5.46 8.58
N ALA A 442 -15.54 6.39 7.74
CA ALA A 442 -16.41 6.08 6.61
C ALA A 442 -15.70 5.25 5.54
N PHE A 443 -14.42 5.53 5.26
CA PHE A 443 -13.61 4.74 4.35
C PHE A 443 -13.30 3.34 4.89
N GLU A 444 -13.13 3.20 6.20
CA GLU A 444 -12.87 1.92 6.86
C GLU A 444 -14.08 0.98 6.80
N VAL A 445 -15.28 1.49 7.09
CA VAL A 445 -16.55 0.78 6.86
C VAL A 445 -16.68 0.41 5.38
N GLN A 446 -16.41 1.35 4.47
CA GLN A 446 -16.49 1.14 3.02
C GLN A 446 -15.56 0.01 2.56
N VAL A 447 -14.28 0.04 2.93
CA VAL A 447 -13.29 -1.00 2.57
C VAL A 447 -13.65 -2.36 3.16
N GLY A 448 -14.07 -2.41 4.43
CA GLY A 448 -14.47 -3.66 5.08
C GLY A 448 -15.61 -4.36 4.36
N ILE A 449 -16.64 -3.61 3.97
CA ILE A 449 -17.76 -4.15 3.20
C ILE A 449 -17.34 -4.47 1.76
N HIS A 450 -16.56 -3.60 1.10
CA HIS A 450 -16.11 -3.76 -0.29
C HIS A 450 -15.33 -5.06 -0.51
N GLU A 451 -14.31 -5.32 0.31
CA GLU A 451 -13.47 -6.51 0.17
C GLU A 451 -14.23 -7.78 0.59
N LEU A 452 -14.91 -7.74 1.74
CA LEU A 452 -15.51 -8.93 2.35
C LEU A 452 -16.85 -9.32 1.72
N LEU A 453 -17.75 -8.36 1.53
CA LEU A 453 -19.13 -8.59 1.07
C LEU A 453 -19.34 -8.10 -0.37
N GLY A 454 -18.50 -7.20 -0.89
CA GLY A 454 -18.39 -6.91 -2.32
C GLY A 454 -17.78 -8.10 -3.05
N HIS A 455 -16.45 -8.16 -3.16
CA HIS A 455 -15.76 -9.25 -3.89
C HIS A 455 -16.10 -10.66 -3.36
N GLY A 456 -16.36 -10.80 -2.06
CA GLY A 456 -16.74 -12.07 -1.44
C GLY A 456 -18.10 -12.64 -1.87
N THR A 457 -18.99 -11.86 -2.48
CA THR A 457 -20.34 -12.31 -2.92
C THR A 457 -20.47 -12.57 -4.42
N GLY A 458 -21.50 -13.33 -4.79
CA GLY A 458 -21.95 -13.54 -6.16
C GLY A 458 -21.47 -14.83 -6.80
N LYS A 459 -22.41 -15.55 -7.42
CA LYS A 459 -22.15 -16.76 -8.19
C LYS A 459 -22.14 -16.44 -9.68
N LEU A 460 -21.07 -16.85 -10.37
CA LEU A 460 -21.08 -16.96 -11.82
C LEU A 460 -21.87 -18.23 -12.18
N LEU A 461 -22.83 -18.13 -13.09
CA LEU A 461 -23.52 -19.30 -13.65
C LEU A 461 -22.64 -19.87 -14.76
N GLN A 462 -22.20 -21.12 -14.60
CA GLN A 462 -21.18 -21.71 -15.47
C GLN A 462 -21.56 -23.12 -15.91
N GLU A 463 -21.24 -23.41 -17.17
CA GLU A 463 -21.08 -24.76 -17.70
C GLU A 463 -19.62 -25.17 -17.42
N THR A 464 -19.42 -25.94 -16.34
CA THR A 464 -18.10 -26.23 -15.75
C THR A 464 -17.30 -27.23 -16.58
N ALA A 465 -18.00 -28.15 -17.22
CA ALA A 465 -17.52 -29.04 -18.27
C ALA A 465 -18.65 -29.19 -19.31
N PRO A 466 -18.41 -29.70 -20.53
CA PRO A 466 -19.44 -29.79 -21.57
C PRO A 466 -20.68 -30.58 -21.11
N GLY A 467 -21.81 -29.89 -20.92
CA GLY A 467 -23.05 -30.47 -20.38
C GLY A 467 -23.13 -30.60 -18.84
N GLU A 468 -22.13 -30.17 -18.08
CA GLU A 468 -22.16 -30.08 -16.62
C GLU A 468 -22.28 -28.62 -16.18
N TYR A 469 -23.14 -28.33 -15.19
CA TYR A 469 -23.51 -26.96 -14.81
C TYR A 469 -23.46 -26.77 -13.30
N ASN A 470 -23.02 -25.59 -12.85
CA ASN A 470 -23.06 -25.23 -11.42
C ASN A 470 -24.43 -24.69 -10.95
N PHE A 471 -25.46 -24.79 -11.80
CA PHE A 471 -26.84 -24.37 -11.59
C PHE A 471 -27.81 -25.33 -12.31
N ASP A 472 -29.10 -25.28 -11.97
CA ASP A 472 -30.12 -26.07 -12.68
C ASP A 472 -30.40 -25.48 -14.06
N VAL A 473 -29.77 -26.02 -15.11
CA VAL A 473 -30.01 -25.62 -16.50
C VAL A 473 -31.38 -26.06 -17.04
N SER A 474 -32.07 -26.99 -16.37
CA SER A 474 -33.41 -27.46 -16.77
C SER A 474 -34.53 -26.57 -16.25
N ASN A 475 -34.29 -25.90 -15.11
CA ASN A 475 -35.13 -24.84 -14.55
C ASN A 475 -34.24 -23.62 -14.21
N PRO A 476 -33.73 -22.89 -15.24
CA PRO A 476 -32.74 -21.83 -15.05
C PRO A 476 -33.26 -20.67 -14.20
N PRO A 477 -32.41 -20.07 -13.33
CA PRO A 477 -32.79 -18.93 -12.48
C PRO A 477 -33.51 -17.81 -13.23
N VAL A 478 -34.51 -17.20 -12.60
CA VAL A 478 -35.22 -16.05 -13.18
C VAL A 478 -34.46 -14.77 -12.86
N SER A 479 -33.99 -14.07 -13.88
CA SER A 479 -33.33 -12.77 -13.74
C SER A 479 -34.32 -11.73 -13.22
N PRO A 480 -34.04 -11.03 -12.09
CA PRO A 480 -34.89 -9.96 -11.59
C PRO A 480 -34.85 -8.70 -12.48
N VAL A 481 -33.86 -8.59 -13.37
CA VAL A 481 -33.69 -7.46 -14.29
C VAL A 481 -34.62 -7.59 -15.51
N THR A 482 -34.77 -8.80 -16.05
CA THR A 482 -35.61 -9.07 -17.24
C THR A 482 -36.94 -9.73 -16.91
N ASN A 483 -37.09 -10.28 -15.70
CA ASN A 483 -38.20 -11.15 -15.29
C ASN A 483 -38.38 -12.38 -16.22
N GLN A 484 -37.27 -12.89 -16.76
CA GLN A 484 -37.21 -14.10 -17.60
C GLN A 484 -36.17 -15.08 -17.07
N PRO A 485 -36.31 -16.40 -17.34
CA PRO A 485 -35.25 -17.38 -17.08
C PRO A 485 -33.97 -17.03 -17.84
N VAL A 486 -32.81 -17.27 -17.24
CA VAL A 486 -31.52 -16.94 -17.85
C VAL A 486 -31.20 -17.83 -19.05
N SER A 487 -30.67 -17.23 -20.11
CA SER A 487 -30.35 -17.86 -21.40
C SER A 487 -28.86 -17.87 -21.73
N THR A 488 -28.02 -17.26 -20.87
CA THR A 488 -26.57 -17.11 -21.04
C THR A 488 -25.85 -17.52 -19.75
N TRP A 489 -24.63 -18.02 -19.89
CA TRP A 489 -23.74 -18.48 -18.82
C TRP A 489 -22.31 -18.64 -19.36
N TYR A 490 -21.30 -18.69 -18.48
CA TYR A 490 -19.91 -18.92 -18.88
C TYR A 490 -19.74 -20.35 -19.41
N LYS A 491 -19.09 -20.49 -20.57
CA LYS A 491 -18.74 -21.79 -21.17
C LYS A 491 -17.48 -22.40 -20.53
N PRO A 492 -17.20 -23.70 -20.73
CA PRO A 492 -15.99 -24.32 -20.21
C PRO A 492 -14.73 -23.53 -20.60
N GLY A 493 -13.88 -23.21 -19.62
CA GLY A 493 -12.68 -22.39 -19.80
C GLY A 493 -12.91 -20.86 -19.84
N GLN A 494 -14.16 -20.37 -19.89
CA GLN A 494 -14.42 -18.93 -19.81
C GLN A 494 -14.39 -18.41 -18.37
N THR A 495 -13.75 -17.26 -18.20
CA THR A 495 -13.69 -16.48 -16.95
C THR A 495 -14.40 -15.13 -17.12
N TRP A 496 -14.67 -14.47 -15.99
CA TRP A 496 -15.14 -13.08 -15.93
C TRP A 496 -14.35 -12.17 -16.89
N SER A 497 -13.03 -12.12 -16.73
CA SER A 497 -12.12 -11.27 -17.50
C SER A 497 -12.05 -11.65 -18.98
N SER A 498 -12.15 -12.93 -19.34
CA SER A 498 -12.14 -13.35 -20.76
C SER A 498 -13.42 -12.98 -21.51
N VAL A 499 -14.56 -12.85 -20.79
CA VAL A 499 -15.85 -12.51 -21.40
C VAL A 499 -16.06 -10.99 -21.43
N PHE A 500 -15.81 -10.29 -20.32
CA PHE A 500 -16.03 -8.84 -20.21
C PHE A 500 -14.82 -8.00 -20.66
N GLY A 501 -13.65 -8.61 -20.87
CA GLY A 501 -12.48 -7.96 -21.44
C GLY A 501 -12.03 -6.72 -20.65
N SER A 502 -11.76 -5.62 -21.37
CA SER A 502 -11.17 -4.41 -20.80
C SER A 502 -12.00 -3.70 -19.72
N ILE A 503 -13.31 -3.95 -19.63
CA ILE A 503 -14.15 -3.35 -18.57
C ILE A 503 -14.23 -4.22 -17.30
N ALA A 504 -13.80 -5.48 -17.35
CA ALA A 504 -14.05 -6.47 -16.29
C ALA A 504 -13.57 -6.03 -14.90
N SER A 505 -12.38 -5.42 -14.80
CA SER A 505 -11.88 -4.90 -13.53
C SER A 505 -12.75 -3.76 -13.01
N SER A 506 -12.92 -2.67 -13.79
CA SER A 506 -13.67 -1.48 -13.36
C SER A 506 -15.13 -1.81 -13.01
N TYR A 507 -15.76 -2.69 -13.78
CA TYR A 507 -17.12 -3.15 -13.54
C TYR A 507 -17.26 -3.91 -12.21
N GLU A 508 -16.26 -4.73 -11.86
CA GLU A 508 -16.24 -5.43 -10.57
C GLU A 508 -15.94 -4.48 -9.40
N GLU A 509 -15.04 -3.51 -9.56
CA GLU A 509 -14.86 -2.42 -8.59
C GLU A 509 -16.18 -1.69 -8.34
N CYS A 510 -16.93 -1.38 -9.41
CA CYS A 510 -18.22 -0.74 -9.29
C CYS A 510 -19.24 -1.60 -8.54
N ARG A 511 -19.25 -2.92 -8.77
CA ARG A 511 -20.13 -3.84 -8.04
C ARG A 511 -19.76 -3.86 -6.54
N ALA A 512 -18.48 -3.96 -6.20
CA ALA A 512 -18.01 -3.99 -4.81
C ALA A 512 -18.23 -2.66 -4.07
N GLU A 513 -17.93 -1.52 -4.70
CA GLU A 513 -18.24 -0.18 -4.18
C GLU A 513 -19.76 0.04 -4.01
N CYS A 514 -20.59 -0.47 -4.94
CA CYS A 514 -22.04 -0.43 -4.78
C CYS A 514 -22.54 -1.31 -3.62
N VAL A 515 -21.93 -2.48 -3.36
CA VAL A 515 -22.24 -3.29 -2.15
C VAL A 515 -21.88 -2.51 -0.89
N ALA A 516 -20.73 -1.84 -0.86
CA ALA A 516 -20.34 -0.97 0.25
C ALA A 516 -21.34 0.17 0.49
N MET A 517 -21.84 0.83 -0.56
CA MET A 517 -22.86 1.89 -0.44
C MET A 517 -24.25 1.35 -0.06
N ALA A 518 -24.64 0.15 -0.50
CA ALA A 518 -25.93 -0.45 -0.12
C ALA A 518 -25.96 -0.94 1.34
N LEU A 519 -24.92 -1.65 1.78
CA LEU A 519 -24.85 -2.24 3.12
C LEU A 519 -24.37 -1.28 4.21
N SER A 520 -23.63 -0.20 3.89
CA SER A 520 -23.32 0.84 4.90
C SER A 520 -24.57 1.56 5.43
N CYS A 521 -25.70 1.49 4.71
CA CYS A 521 -27.00 1.92 5.20
C CYS A 521 -27.64 0.98 6.24
N ASP A 522 -26.99 -0.14 6.59
CA ASP A 522 -27.43 -1.07 7.62
C ASP A 522 -26.74 -0.74 8.95
N PHE A 523 -27.49 -0.21 9.90
CA PHE A 523 -26.90 0.37 11.12
C PHE A 523 -26.30 -0.67 12.08
N ASP A 524 -26.67 -1.95 11.99
CA ASP A 524 -25.97 -3.02 12.72
C ASP A 524 -24.55 -3.25 12.17
N ILE A 525 -24.25 -2.95 10.89
CA ILE A 525 -22.87 -2.94 10.38
C ILE A 525 -22.10 -1.74 10.94
N LEU A 526 -22.68 -0.54 10.95
CA LEU A 526 -22.03 0.66 11.54
C LEU A 526 -21.65 0.43 13.02
N LYS A 527 -22.50 -0.28 13.76
CA LYS A 527 -22.28 -0.74 15.13
C LYS A 527 -21.15 -1.76 15.28
N ILE A 528 -20.96 -2.69 14.34
CA ILE A 528 -19.80 -3.60 14.32
C ILE A 528 -18.48 -2.81 14.22
N PHE A 529 -18.49 -1.70 13.48
CA PHE A 529 -17.37 -0.75 13.44
C PHE A 529 -17.34 0.25 14.62
N GLY A 530 -18.19 0.06 15.63
CA GLY A 530 -18.22 0.86 16.87
C GLY A 530 -19.08 2.13 16.84
N PHE A 531 -19.85 2.37 15.77
CA PHE A 531 -20.64 3.59 15.60
C PHE A 531 -22.13 3.38 15.89
N GLY A 532 -22.67 4.12 16.88
CA GLY A 532 -24.07 4.02 17.28
C GLY A 532 -24.41 2.72 18.03
N ASP A 533 -25.69 2.34 18.05
CA ASP A 533 -26.21 1.18 18.79
C ASP A 533 -26.95 0.14 17.92
N GLY A 534 -26.97 0.35 16.60
CA GLY A 534 -27.69 -0.45 15.61
C GLY A 534 -29.02 0.16 15.14
N LYS A 535 -29.54 1.22 15.77
CA LYS A 535 -30.78 1.88 15.32
C LYS A 535 -30.53 2.83 14.15
N GLU A 536 -31.43 2.82 13.17
CA GLU A 536 -31.48 3.80 12.09
C GLU A 536 -31.72 5.21 12.63
N ASP A 537 -30.69 6.05 12.60
CA ASP A 537 -30.79 7.47 12.93
C ASP A 537 -29.69 8.24 12.18
N LEU A 538 -30.11 9.03 11.19
CA LEU A 538 -29.23 9.81 10.32
C LEU A 538 -28.62 11.04 11.03
N ILE A 539 -29.00 11.35 12.27
CA ILE A 539 -28.58 12.57 13.00
C ILE A 539 -27.49 12.26 14.05
N ASN A 540 -27.27 10.99 14.40
CA ASN A 540 -26.20 10.57 15.30
C ASN A 540 -24.86 10.27 14.57
N GLU A 541 -23.86 9.83 15.33
CA GLU A 541 -22.51 9.50 14.86
C GLU A 541 -22.47 8.43 13.75
N ALA A 542 -23.33 7.40 13.79
CA ALA A 542 -23.46 6.44 12.71
C ALA A 542 -24.07 7.10 11.45
N GLY A 543 -25.05 7.98 11.64
CA GLY A 543 -25.60 8.84 10.58
C GLY A 543 -24.59 9.81 9.97
N ASP A 544 -23.65 10.33 10.77
CA ASP A 544 -22.53 11.16 10.31
C ASP A 544 -21.53 10.35 9.47
N VAL A 545 -21.12 9.16 9.94
CA VAL A 545 -20.25 8.23 9.18
C VAL A 545 -20.89 7.85 7.85
N LEU A 546 -22.18 7.49 7.84
CA LEU A 546 -22.93 7.15 6.63
C LEU A 546 -23.05 8.35 5.65
N PHE A 547 -23.34 9.55 6.16
CA PHE A 547 -23.37 10.77 5.35
C PHE A 547 -22.02 11.05 4.69
N VAL A 548 -20.92 10.93 5.45
CA VAL A 548 -19.58 11.17 4.91
C VAL A 548 -19.15 10.07 3.94
N ALA A 549 -19.57 8.81 4.11
CA ALA A 549 -19.34 7.73 3.15
C ALA A 549 -19.94 8.07 1.76
N TYR A 550 -21.22 8.48 1.74
CA TYR A 550 -21.90 8.87 0.51
C TYR A 550 -21.32 10.15 -0.11
N LEU A 551 -20.98 11.16 0.71
CA LEU A 551 -20.36 12.40 0.23
C LEU A 551 -18.94 12.15 -0.32
N GLN A 552 -18.18 11.24 0.30
CA GLN A 552 -16.87 10.80 -0.18
C GLN A 552 -16.95 10.04 -1.50
N MET A 553 -17.92 9.14 -1.66
CA MET A 553 -18.18 8.45 -2.92
C MET A 553 -18.53 9.44 -4.04
N ALA A 554 -19.45 10.37 -3.78
CA ALA A 554 -19.81 11.43 -4.73
C ALA A 554 -18.58 12.28 -5.13
N ARG A 555 -17.77 12.67 -4.15
CA ARG A 555 -16.52 13.44 -4.37
C ARG A 555 -15.49 12.66 -5.18
N ALA A 556 -15.28 11.39 -4.87
CA ALA A 556 -14.32 10.55 -5.58
C ALA A 556 -14.76 10.34 -7.04
N GLY A 557 -16.07 10.19 -7.29
CA GLY A 557 -16.63 10.15 -8.65
C GLY A 557 -16.47 11.44 -9.44
N LEU A 558 -16.46 12.61 -8.78
CA LEU A 558 -16.19 13.89 -9.47
C LEU A 558 -14.71 14.03 -9.83
N VAL A 559 -13.83 13.75 -8.85
CA VAL A 559 -12.36 13.83 -9.02
C VAL A 559 -11.84 12.77 -10.01
N ALA A 560 -12.61 11.71 -10.27
CA ALA A 560 -12.29 10.66 -11.24
C ALA A 560 -11.88 11.18 -12.62
N LEU A 561 -12.43 12.32 -13.07
CA LEU A 561 -12.13 12.92 -14.38
C LEU A 561 -10.64 13.23 -14.60
N GLU A 562 -9.85 13.38 -13.54
CA GLU A 562 -8.37 13.44 -13.62
C GLU A 562 -7.81 12.23 -14.38
N PHE A 563 -8.41 11.05 -14.19
CA PHE A 563 -7.97 9.75 -14.72
C PHE A 563 -8.65 9.39 -16.04
N TRP A 564 -9.51 10.25 -16.61
CA TRP A 564 -10.01 10.10 -17.97
C TRP A 564 -9.15 10.90 -18.95
N ASP A 565 -8.82 10.31 -20.11
CA ASP A 565 -8.09 11.00 -21.19
C ASP A 565 -9.06 11.45 -22.31
N PRO A 566 -9.19 12.76 -22.58
CA PRO A 566 -10.06 13.27 -23.64
C PRO A 566 -9.60 12.89 -25.06
N LYS A 567 -8.33 12.47 -25.27
CA LYS A 567 -7.83 12.12 -26.60
C LYS A 567 -8.21 10.72 -27.02
N THR A 568 -7.97 9.73 -26.16
CA THR A 568 -8.33 8.33 -26.40
C THR A 568 -9.73 7.96 -25.92
N GLN A 569 -10.38 8.86 -25.17
CA GLN A 569 -11.66 8.66 -24.47
C GLN A 569 -11.64 7.51 -23.45
N LYS A 570 -10.44 7.08 -23.01
CA LYS A 570 -10.26 5.97 -22.07
C LYS A 570 -10.12 6.44 -20.63
N TRP A 571 -10.59 5.59 -19.73
CA TRP A 571 -10.31 5.66 -18.30
C TRP A 571 -8.98 4.95 -17.99
N GLY A 572 -8.08 5.64 -17.29
CA GLY A 572 -6.76 5.14 -16.87
C GLY A 572 -6.71 4.57 -15.45
N GLN A 573 -7.85 4.50 -14.73
CA GLN A 573 -7.92 3.87 -13.40
C GLN A 573 -9.32 3.28 -13.15
N ALA A 574 -9.37 1.99 -12.84
CA ALA A 574 -10.58 1.18 -12.79
C ALA A 574 -11.58 1.58 -11.68
N HIS A 575 -11.11 1.84 -10.46
CA HIS A 575 -11.95 2.32 -9.36
C HIS A 575 -12.48 3.74 -9.63
N MET A 576 -11.71 4.61 -10.29
CA MET A 576 -12.14 5.99 -10.55
C MET A 576 -13.27 6.01 -11.59
N GLN A 577 -13.19 5.19 -12.64
CA GLN A 577 -14.29 4.95 -13.57
C GLN A 577 -15.54 4.40 -12.84
N ALA A 578 -15.36 3.45 -11.92
CA ALA A 578 -16.44 2.91 -11.09
C ALA A 578 -17.11 4.01 -10.26
N ARG A 579 -16.33 4.78 -9.50
CA ARG A 579 -16.79 5.89 -8.66
C ARG A 579 -17.49 6.98 -9.48
N TYR A 580 -17.04 7.25 -10.71
CA TYR A 580 -17.75 8.14 -11.64
C TYR A 580 -19.16 7.61 -11.93
N SER A 581 -19.32 6.32 -12.27
CA SER A 581 -20.66 5.75 -12.49
C SER A 581 -21.56 5.75 -11.25
N ILE A 582 -20.99 5.68 -10.04
CA ILE A 582 -21.74 5.77 -8.79
C ILE A 582 -22.16 7.23 -8.53
N LEU A 583 -21.31 8.23 -8.80
CA LEU A 583 -21.74 9.64 -8.81
C LEU A 583 -22.86 9.88 -9.84
N ARG A 584 -22.75 9.33 -11.06
CA ARG A 584 -23.82 9.40 -12.06
C ARG A 584 -25.12 8.78 -11.51
N THR A 585 -25.04 7.61 -10.89
CA THR A 585 -26.17 6.95 -10.21
C THR A 585 -26.79 7.81 -9.10
N PHE A 586 -25.98 8.54 -8.32
CA PHE A 586 -26.47 9.46 -7.28
C PHE A 586 -27.16 10.71 -7.86
N LEU A 587 -26.65 11.26 -8.96
CA LEU A 587 -27.27 12.39 -9.67
C LEU A 587 -28.59 11.96 -10.32
N ASP A 588 -28.62 10.79 -10.93
CA ASP A 588 -29.78 10.20 -11.62
C ASP A 588 -30.81 9.57 -10.65
N ALA A 589 -30.51 9.50 -9.35
CA ALA A 589 -31.44 9.03 -8.30
C ALA A 589 -32.67 9.95 -8.12
N GLY A 590 -32.60 11.19 -8.61
CA GLY A 590 -33.69 12.16 -8.55
C GLY A 590 -33.92 12.73 -7.14
N GLY A 591 -35.07 13.41 -6.99
CA GLY A 591 -35.49 14.01 -5.71
C GLY A 591 -34.53 15.08 -5.15
N ASP A 592 -33.60 15.60 -5.95
CA ASP A 592 -32.49 16.44 -5.50
C ASP A 592 -31.60 15.76 -4.44
N PHE A 593 -31.33 14.45 -4.56
CA PHE A 593 -30.45 13.73 -3.63
C PHE A 593 -28.99 14.22 -3.68
N VAL A 594 -28.39 14.27 -4.86
CA VAL A 594 -27.07 14.87 -5.10
C VAL A 594 -27.16 15.91 -6.21
N LYS A 595 -26.45 17.02 -6.06
CA LYS A 595 -26.29 18.06 -7.07
C LYS A 595 -24.85 18.53 -7.17
N LEU A 596 -24.45 18.84 -8.39
CA LEU A 596 -23.31 19.73 -8.67
C LEU A 596 -23.83 21.17 -8.68
N ALA A 597 -23.46 21.95 -7.67
CA ALA A 597 -23.84 23.34 -7.50
C ALA A 597 -22.68 24.26 -7.94
N TYR A 598 -23.00 25.33 -8.66
CA TYR A 598 -22.05 26.36 -9.11
C TYR A 598 -22.83 27.61 -9.52
N THR A 599 -22.21 28.79 -9.48
CA THR A 599 -22.80 30.05 -9.95
C THR A 599 -22.02 30.71 -11.08
N LYS A 600 -20.80 30.24 -11.37
CA LYS A 600 -19.92 30.79 -12.42
C LYS A 600 -19.84 29.90 -13.66
N ASP A 601 -19.71 30.51 -14.83
CA ASP A 601 -19.54 29.82 -16.12
C ASP A 601 -18.23 29.00 -16.23
N ASP A 602 -17.23 29.31 -15.42
CA ASP A 602 -15.92 28.63 -15.35
C ASP A 602 -15.87 27.51 -14.30
N LEU A 603 -16.98 27.24 -13.60
CA LEU A 603 -17.13 26.27 -12.53
C LEU A 603 -16.15 26.46 -11.34
N SER A 604 -15.49 27.62 -11.19
CA SER A 604 -14.53 27.86 -10.10
C SER A 604 -15.15 28.01 -8.70
N ASP A 605 -16.46 27.78 -8.57
CA ASP A 605 -17.22 27.64 -7.34
C ASP A 605 -18.04 26.34 -7.30
N LEU A 606 -17.57 25.30 -8.00
CA LEU A 606 -18.21 23.99 -8.02
C LEU A 606 -18.16 23.31 -6.65
N GLU A 607 -19.33 22.95 -6.12
CA GLU A 607 -19.51 22.17 -4.89
C GLU A 607 -20.48 20.99 -5.10
N ILE A 608 -20.31 19.94 -4.30
CA ILE A 608 -21.23 18.79 -4.24
C ILE A 608 -22.19 19.01 -3.08
N HIS A 609 -23.46 19.19 -3.40
CA HIS A 609 -24.55 19.23 -2.42
C HIS A 609 -25.16 17.84 -2.31
N LEU A 610 -25.07 17.20 -1.15
CA LEU A 610 -25.69 15.92 -0.85
C LEU A 610 -26.74 16.06 0.25
N ASP A 611 -27.97 15.59 -0.01
CA ASP A 611 -29.07 15.61 0.94
C ASP A 611 -29.06 14.36 1.83
N ARG A 612 -28.56 14.54 3.06
CA ARG A 612 -28.52 13.50 4.11
C ARG A 612 -29.86 12.78 4.29
N SER A 613 -30.99 13.50 4.23
CA SER A 613 -32.32 12.92 4.46
C SER A 613 -32.77 11.94 3.38
N LYS A 614 -32.09 11.96 2.22
CA LYS A 614 -32.42 11.16 1.04
C LYS A 614 -31.48 9.98 0.80
N ILE A 615 -30.48 9.76 1.66
CA ILE A 615 -29.59 8.58 1.57
C ILE A 615 -30.40 7.28 1.58
N LEU A 616 -31.27 7.07 2.58
CA LEU A 616 -32.06 5.83 2.70
C LEU A 616 -33.22 5.74 1.71
N SER A 617 -33.78 6.88 1.25
CA SER A 617 -35.01 6.92 0.44
C SER A 617 -34.79 7.09 -1.07
N HIS A 618 -33.62 7.58 -1.49
CA HIS A 618 -33.26 7.79 -2.91
C HIS A 618 -31.90 7.16 -3.23
N GLY A 619 -30.88 7.43 -2.40
CA GLY A 619 -29.51 6.95 -2.60
C GLY A 619 -29.40 5.42 -2.62
N ARG A 620 -29.74 4.77 -1.50
CA ARG A 620 -29.73 3.31 -1.36
C ARG A 620 -30.57 2.61 -2.44
N PRO A 621 -31.85 2.98 -2.70
CA PRO A 621 -32.63 2.36 -3.77
C PRO A 621 -32.05 2.53 -5.18
N ALA A 622 -31.39 3.67 -5.47
CA ALA A 622 -30.71 3.88 -6.76
C ALA A 622 -29.45 2.99 -6.88
N VAL A 623 -28.65 2.89 -5.81
CA VAL A 623 -27.50 1.97 -5.72
C VAL A 623 -27.94 0.53 -5.87
N GLU A 624 -28.91 0.05 -5.09
CA GLU A 624 -29.41 -1.33 -5.14
C GLU A 624 -29.94 -1.70 -6.53
N LYS A 625 -30.63 -0.79 -7.21
CA LYS A 625 -31.13 -0.97 -8.58
C LYS A 625 -30.03 -1.01 -9.64
N TYR A 626 -28.94 -0.27 -9.46
CA TYR A 626 -27.78 -0.32 -10.35
C TYR A 626 -26.96 -1.60 -10.08
N LEU A 627 -26.68 -1.87 -8.82
CA LEU A 627 -26.02 -3.06 -8.28
C LEU A 627 -26.68 -4.37 -8.74
N GLN A 628 -28.02 -4.45 -8.70
CA GLN A 628 -28.76 -5.60 -9.22
C GLN A 628 -28.45 -5.87 -10.69
N LYS A 629 -28.36 -4.84 -11.53
CA LYS A 629 -28.01 -5.02 -12.95
C LYS A 629 -26.56 -5.45 -13.13
N LEU A 630 -25.63 -4.79 -12.44
CA LEU A 630 -24.21 -5.14 -12.46
C LEU A 630 -24.02 -6.63 -12.10
N HIS A 631 -24.60 -7.03 -10.97
CA HIS A 631 -24.48 -8.40 -10.47
C HIS A 631 -25.08 -9.43 -11.41
N ILE A 632 -26.32 -9.21 -11.88
CA ILE A 632 -27.02 -10.20 -12.71
C ILE A 632 -26.33 -10.37 -14.07
N TYR A 633 -25.95 -9.29 -14.76
CA TYR A 633 -25.24 -9.41 -16.04
C TYR A 633 -23.85 -10.06 -15.88
N LYS A 634 -23.13 -9.76 -14.78
CA LYS A 634 -21.91 -10.49 -14.39
C LYS A 634 -22.19 -11.98 -14.19
N SER A 635 -23.20 -12.34 -13.41
CA SER A 635 -23.54 -13.73 -13.10
C SER A 635 -23.93 -14.54 -14.33
N THR A 636 -24.65 -13.95 -15.29
CA THR A 636 -25.17 -14.63 -16.48
C THR A 636 -24.24 -14.55 -17.69
N ALA A 637 -23.02 -14.03 -17.57
CA ALA A 637 -22.13 -13.77 -18.70
C ALA A 637 -22.75 -12.87 -19.80
N ASP A 638 -23.74 -12.03 -19.46
CA ASP A 638 -24.40 -11.12 -20.41
C ASP A 638 -23.53 -9.88 -20.65
N VAL A 639 -22.49 -10.09 -21.45
CA VAL A 639 -21.55 -9.03 -21.84
C VAL A 639 -22.20 -7.96 -22.71
N GLU A 640 -23.25 -8.26 -23.48
CA GLU A 640 -23.90 -7.26 -24.33
C GLU A 640 -24.69 -6.25 -23.50
N ALA A 641 -25.57 -6.71 -22.61
CA ALA A 641 -26.31 -5.81 -21.71
C ALA A 641 -25.41 -5.23 -20.61
N GLY A 642 -24.44 -6.01 -20.12
CA GLY A 642 -23.45 -5.59 -19.14
C GLY A 642 -22.56 -4.47 -19.66
N LYS A 643 -21.87 -4.69 -20.79
CA LYS A 643 -21.03 -3.66 -21.42
C LYS A 643 -21.83 -2.44 -21.79
N LYS A 644 -23.01 -2.60 -22.40
CA LYS A 644 -23.85 -1.44 -22.73
C LYS A 644 -24.18 -0.60 -21.50
N LEU A 645 -24.66 -1.22 -20.42
CA LEU A 645 -24.95 -0.51 -19.17
C LEU A 645 -23.75 0.31 -18.68
N TYR A 646 -22.55 -0.28 -18.72
CA TYR A 646 -21.36 0.30 -18.14
C TYR A 646 -20.71 1.37 -19.03
N ASP A 647 -20.65 1.14 -20.34
CA ASP A 647 -20.21 2.13 -21.33
C ASP A 647 -21.16 3.35 -21.35
N ASP A 648 -22.49 3.13 -21.29
CA ASP A 648 -23.50 4.20 -21.23
C ASP A 648 -23.26 5.12 -20.00
N ILE A 649 -23.10 4.55 -18.79
CA ILE A 649 -22.99 5.31 -17.53
C ILE A 649 -21.58 5.82 -17.22
N THR A 650 -20.53 5.21 -17.79
CA THR A 650 -19.14 5.71 -17.69
C THR A 650 -18.71 6.58 -18.88
N SER A 651 -19.65 6.89 -19.77
CA SER A 651 -19.44 7.86 -20.85
C SER A 651 -19.20 9.27 -20.29
N VAL A 652 -18.28 10.00 -20.93
CA VAL A 652 -17.89 11.36 -20.56
C VAL A 652 -18.17 12.27 -21.76
N ASP A 653 -19.24 13.06 -21.66
CA ASP A 653 -19.61 14.03 -22.69
C ASP A 653 -18.71 15.28 -22.67
N GLU A 654 -18.94 16.21 -23.60
CA GLU A 654 -18.17 17.45 -23.74
C GLU A 654 -18.14 18.31 -22.47
N TRP A 655 -19.24 18.37 -21.70
CA TRP A 655 -19.31 19.19 -20.49
C TRP A 655 -18.47 18.60 -19.36
N TRP A 656 -18.59 17.29 -19.13
CA TRP A 656 -17.76 16.58 -18.17
C TRP A 656 -16.29 16.55 -18.59
N GLY A 657 -16.02 16.22 -19.85
CA GLY A 657 -14.68 16.02 -20.40
C GLY A 657 -13.85 17.29 -20.61
N THR A 658 -14.50 18.46 -20.69
CA THR A 658 -13.84 19.78 -20.72
C THR A 658 -14.05 20.54 -19.42
N LYS A 659 -15.19 21.23 -19.26
CA LYS A 659 -15.44 22.16 -18.14
C LYS A 659 -15.22 21.54 -16.75
N VAL A 660 -15.85 20.40 -16.47
CA VAL A 660 -15.75 19.77 -15.13
C VAL A 660 -14.35 19.21 -14.91
N ARG A 661 -13.78 18.55 -15.92
CA ARG A 661 -12.41 18.01 -15.87
C ARG A 661 -11.36 19.09 -15.67
N ASP A 662 -11.48 20.24 -16.32
CA ASP A 662 -10.52 21.35 -16.18
C ASP A 662 -10.54 21.94 -14.77
N VAL A 663 -11.71 22.08 -14.12
CA VAL A 663 -11.76 22.51 -12.71
C VAL A 663 -11.28 21.40 -11.75
N VAL A 664 -11.50 20.13 -12.06
CA VAL A 664 -10.90 18.99 -11.32
C VAL A 664 -9.37 19.04 -11.38
N LEU A 665 -8.78 19.19 -12.57
CA LEU A 665 -7.33 19.30 -12.74
C LEU A 665 -6.75 20.57 -12.10
N LYS A 666 -7.46 21.70 -12.17
CA LYS A 666 -7.07 22.96 -11.51
C LYS A 666 -7.07 22.86 -9.97
N ASN A 667 -7.86 21.94 -9.41
CA ASN A 667 -7.94 21.66 -7.98
C ASN A 667 -7.23 20.35 -7.57
N LYS A 668 -6.41 19.78 -8.46
CA LYS A 668 -5.63 18.56 -8.17
C LYS A 668 -4.70 18.79 -6.97
N VAL A 669 -4.81 17.91 -5.98
CA VAL A 669 -3.87 17.87 -4.84
C VAL A 669 -2.63 17.07 -5.26
N PRO A 670 -1.39 17.52 -4.95
CA PRO A 670 -0.18 16.76 -5.19
C PRO A 670 -0.20 15.36 -4.53
N ARG A 671 0.58 14.42 -5.08
CA ARG A 671 0.74 13.10 -4.46
C ARG A 671 1.48 13.22 -3.12
N LYS A 672 1.11 12.33 -2.19
CA LYS A 672 1.65 12.32 -0.83
C LYS A 672 3.07 11.74 -0.78
N VAL A 673 3.94 12.38 -0.02
CA VAL A 673 5.22 11.82 0.41
C VAL A 673 5.20 11.57 1.92
N PHE A 674 5.62 10.37 2.32
CA PHE A 674 5.38 9.85 3.66
C PHE A 674 6.64 9.96 4.53
N VAL A 675 6.53 10.71 5.62
CA VAL A 675 7.50 10.73 6.71
C VAL A 675 7.32 9.44 7.51
N GLN A 676 8.34 8.59 7.47
CA GLN A 676 8.35 7.30 8.17
C GLN A 676 9.28 7.38 9.39
N GLY A 677 8.83 6.84 10.52
CA GLY A 677 9.66 6.71 11.71
C GLY A 677 10.83 5.75 11.52
N ASN A 678 11.89 5.94 12.29
CA ASN A 678 13.05 5.05 12.33
C ASN A 678 13.06 4.26 13.65
N THR A 679 13.16 2.93 13.56
CA THR A 679 13.46 2.09 14.73
C THR A 679 14.93 2.21 15.13
N ILE A 680 15.21 2.45 16.41
CA ILE A 680 16.56 2.58 16.96
C ILE A 680 16.78 1.46 17.98
N LEU A 681 17.87 0.70 17.85
CA LEU A 681 18.29 -0.34 18.79
C LEU A 681 19.36 0.23 19.73
N GLU A 682 19.06 0.32 21.01
CA GLU A 682 19.98 0.78 22.06
C GLU A 682 20.22 -0.35 23.08
N GLY A 683 21.36 -1.03 22.94
CA GLY A 683 21.64 -2.25 23.69
C GLY A 683 20.68 -3.37 23.31
N GLU A 684 19.76 -3.69 24.21
CA GLU A 684 18.75 -4.73 24.03
C GLU A 684 17.35 -4.18 23.70
N GLU A 685 17.11 -2.87 23.84
CA GLU A 685 15.80 -2.24 23.63
C GLU A 685 15.69 -1.62 22.24
N VAL A 686 14.50 -1.74 21.62
CA VAL A 686 14.17 -1.02 20.39
C VAL A 686 13.12 0.05 20.70
N THR A 687 13.44 1.28 20.34
CA THR A 687 12.55 2.45 20.38
C THR A 687 12.16 2.87 18.95
N LEU A 688 11.07 3.62 18.83
CA LEU A 688 10.65 4.26 17.57
C LEU A 688 10.84 5.77 17.69
N LYS A 689 11.62 6.35 16.77
CA LYS A 689 11.69 7.80 16.58
C LYS A 689 10.83 8.21 15.39
N GLU A 690 9.79 8.98 15.67
CA GLU A 690 9.00 9.69 14.66
C GLU A 690 9.64 11.04 14.31
N TYR A 691 9.18 11.66 13.23
CA TYR A 691 9.66 12.93 12.70
C TYR A 691 8.46 13.79 12.28
N GLU A 692 8.62 15.11 12.36
CA GLU A 692 7.55 16.05 11.97
C GLU A 692 7.15 15.87 10.49
N PRO A 693 5.86 16.02 10.11
CA PRO A 693 5.38 15.92 8.74
C PRO A 693 5.73 17.15 7.88
N THR A 694 7.00 17.56 7.88
CA THR A 694 7.52 18.70 7.10
C THR A 694 8.59 18.27 6.09
N LEU A 695 8.99 19.19 5.22
CA LEU A 695 10.07 18.98 4.25
C LEU A 695 11.39 18.61 4.96
N GLU A 696 11.69 19.31 6.04
CA GLU A 696 12.87 19.13 6.88
C GLU A 696 12.81 17.82 7.66
N GLY A 697 11.64 17.49 8.22
CA GLY A 697 11.40 16.23 8.94
C GLY A 697 11.55 15.01 8.04
N LEU A 698 11.09 15.08 6.79
CA LEU A 698 11.31 14.02 5.80
C LEU A 698 12.81 13.84 5.50
N ILE A 699 13.55 14.93 5.24
CA ILE A 699 15.01 14.85 4.98
C ILE A 699 15.76 14.33 6.21
N GLN A 700 15.40 14.77 7.41
CA GLN A 700 15.95 14.26 8.67
C GLN A 700 15.69 12.75 8.83
N SER A 701 14.48 12.28 8.53
CA SER A 701 14.13 10.87 8.63
C SER A 701 15.03 9.97 7.77
N PHE A 702 15.39 10.39 6.56
CA PHE A 702 16.34 9.66 5.70
C PHE A 702 17.80 9.82 6.15
N ALA A 703 18.22 11.02 6.57
CA ALA A 703 19.60 11.26 7.00
C ALA A 703 19.98 10.48 8.27
N GLU A 704 19.05 10.36 9.22
CA GLU A 704 19.23 9.55 10.42
C GLU A 704 19.04 8.04 10.18
N ARG A 705 18.45 7.63 9.05
CA ARG A 705 18.14 6.23 8.72
C ARG A 705 19.38 5.33 8.61
N HIS A 706 20.57 5.88 8.35
CA HIS A 706 21.83 5.10 8.29
C HIS A 706 22.91 5.76 9.17
N PRO A 707 22.81 5.66 10.51
CA PRO A 707 23.65 6.42 11.45
C PRO A 707 25.13 5.99 11.38
N LEU A 708 25.44 4.82 10.82
CA LEU A 708 26.80 4.28 10.67
C LEU A 708 27.74 5.20 9.86
N ARG A 709 27.22 6.08 8.99
CA ARG A 709 28.04 7.09 8.29
C ARG A 709 28.72 8.09 9.24
N ARG A 710 28.26 8.26 10.50
CA ARG A 710 29.01 9.03 11.53
C ARG A 710 30.45 8.55 11.66
N GLY A 711 30.68 7.23 11.70
CA GLY A 711 32.02 6.67 11.88
C GLY A 711 32.97 7.07 10.75
N PHE A 712 32.51 6.97 9.50
CA PHE A 712 33.32 7.27 8.32
C PHE A 712 33.66 8.76 8.20
N PHE A 713 32.68 9.66 8.41
CA PHE A 713 32.93 11.10 8.39
C PHE A 713 33.78 11.59 9.58
N ILE A 714 33.61 11.01 10.77
CA ILE A 714 34.47 11.31 11.93
C ILE A 714 35.91 10.80 11.68
N GLN A 715 36.09 9.64 11.06
CA GLN A 715 37.41 9.14 10.66
C GLN A 715 38.07 10.03 9.59
N LEU A 716 37.33 10.49 8.58
CA LEU A 716 37.82 11.46 7.58
C LEU A 716 38.20 12.80 8.21
N ALA A 717 37.38 13.34 9.12
CA ALA A 717 37.70 14.56 9.86
C ALA A 717 38.97 14.38 10.73
N ALA A 718 39.07 13.28 11.47
CA ALA A 718 40.23 12.97 12.29
C ALA A 718 41.51 12.73 11.46
N ALA A 719 41.39 12.12 10.27
CA ALA A 719 42.48 11.95 9.32
C ALA A 719 42.94 13.30 8.76
N ASN A 720 42.02 14.17 8.35
CA ASN A 720 42.32 15.50 7.85
C ASN A 720 43.01 16.38 8.92
N VAL A 721 42.52 16.38 10.17
CA VAL A 721 43.17 17.08 11.30
C VAL A 721 44.59 16.53 11.55
N ARG A 722 44.77 15.20 11.54
CA ARG A 722 46.10 14.56 11.64
C ARG A 722 47.01 14.89 10.45
N SER A 723 46.47 15.18 9.27
CA SER A 723 47.24 15.57 8.09
C SER A 723 47.72 17.03 8.17
N SER A 724 46.86 17.96 8.62
CA SER A 724 47.19 19.38 8.78
C SER A 724 48.26 19.59 9.85
N LEU A 725 48.18 18.85 10.97
CA LEU A 725 49.18 18.87 12.05
C LEU A 725 50.56 18.31 11.64
N LYS A 726 50.72 17.73 10.44
CA LYS A 726 52.01 17.20 9.94
C LYS A 726 52.71 18.08 8.89
N ARG A 727 52.14 19.21 8.46
CA ARG A 727 52.73 20.06 7.39
C ARG A 727 53.44 21.33 7.89
N LEU A 728 54.27 21.23 8.93
CA LEU A 728 55.12 22.33 9.41
C LEU A 728 56.56 21.90 9.77
N ARG A 729 57.41 21.65 8.75
CA ARG A 729 58.86 21.96 8.69
C ARG A 729 59.47 21.53 7.33
N PRO A 730 60.48 22.26 6.78
CA PRO A 730 61.07 21.95 5.47
C PRO A 730 62.52 21.42 5.52
N SER A 731 62.89 20.58 4.55
CA SER A 731 64.25 20.44 3.99
C SER A 731 64.21 19.57 2.70
N SER A 732 65.32 19.51 1.95
CA SER A 732 65.37 19.01 0.56
C SER A 732 66.54 17.97 0.36
N PRO A 733 66.91 17.47 -0.84
CA PRO A 733 67.20 16.03 -1.07
C PRO A 733 68.70 15.79 -1.51
N PRO A 734 69.14 14.78 -2.32
CA PRO A 734 68.58 13.48 -2.83
C PRO A 734 69.62 12.32 -2.60
N PRO A 735 69.96 11.33 -3.49
CA PRO A 735 69.28 10.60 -4.60
C PRO A 735 69.48 9.03 -4.63
N ARG A 736 68.86 8.33 -5.61
CA ARG A 736 69.19 6.97 -6.19
C ARG A 736 68.98 5.70 -5.30
N SER A 737 68.71 4.48 -5.81
CA SER A 737 68.25 3.98 -7.15
C SER A 737 67.90 2.46 -7.16
N HIS A 738 66.89 2.03 -7.94
CA HIS A 738 66.53 0.65 -8.41
C HIS A 738 66.43 -0.51 -7.38
N TRP A 739 65.36 -1.33 -7.35
CA TRP A 739 65.06 -2.41 -8.33
C TRP A 739 63.59 -2.91 -8.31
N LEU A 740 63.28 -3.86 -9.22
CA LEU A 740 62.02 -4.57 -9.52
C LEU A 740 61.63 -5.63 -8.44
N LEU A 741 60.46 -6.30 -8.37
CA LEU A 741 59.07 -6.15 -8.90
C LEU A 741 58.21 -7.31 -8.30
N ARG A 742 56.90 -7.06 -8.04
CA ARG A 742 55.75 -7.99 -7.78
C ARG A 742 55.04 -7.75 -6.44
N LEU A 743 53.77 -7.35 -6.50
CA LEU A 743 52.75 -7.51 -5.44
C LEU A 743 51.34 -7.38 -6.05
N ALA A 744 50.31 -7.61 -5.22
CA ALA A 744 48.90 -7.86 -5.59
C ALA A 744 48.69 -9.24 -6.28
N ILE A 745 47.62 -10.00 -6.02
CA ILE A 745 46.38 -9.75 -5.23
C ILE A 745 46.18 -10.92 -4.23
N PHE A 746 45.56 -10.64 -3.07
CA PHE A 746 44.57 -11.47 -2.31
C PHE A 746 44.61 -11.19 -0.79
N PHE A 747 43.45 -11.42 -0.14
CA PHE A 747 43.13 -11.19 1.28
C PHE A 747 43.08 -9.69 1.71
N ASP A 748 42.21 -9.26 2.63
CA ASP A 748 41.36 -10.03 3.57
C ASP A 748 39.96 -9.42 3.79
N ILE A 749 38.95 -10.28 3.99
CA ILE A 749 37.72 -9.99 4.76
C ILE A 749 37.37 -11.24 5.58
N ALA A 750 37.82 -11.28 6.84
CA ALA A 750 37.15 -11.96 7.96
C ALA A 750 37.90 -11.73 9.28
N LEU A 751 37.28 -11.06 10.25
CA LEU A 751 37.38 -11.39 11.69
C LEU A 751 36.48 -10.46 12.52
N ILE A 752 35.26 -10.93 12.79
CA ILE A 752 34.50 -10.55 13.98
C ILE A 752 34.05 -11.85 14.65
N THR A 753 34.83 -12.27 15.65
CA THR A 753 34.41 -13.25 16.65
C THR A 753 34.95 -12.74 17.98
N ILE A 754 34.06 -12.34 18.90
CA ILE A 754 34.46 -11.83 20.21
C ILE A 754 34.61 -13.04 21.14
N ASP A 755 35.86 -13.34 21.51
CA ASP A 755 36.15 -14.22 22.66
C ASP A 755 35.99 -13.41 23.95
N THR A 756 35.12 -13.86 24.84
CA THR A 756 34.84 -13.20 26.12
C THR A 756 35.74 -13.73 27.22
N SER A 757 37.02 -13.33 27.23
CA SER A 757 37.92 -13.63 28.34
C SER A 757 38.94 -12.50 28.65
N ALA A 758 38.94 -12.09 29.93
CA ALA A 758 39.95 -11.29 30.64
C ALA A 758 40.63 -10.08 29.94
N LEU A 759 40.31 -8.87 30.41
CA LEU A 759 41.22 -8.10 31.29
C LEU A 759 40.60 -6.77 31.76
N SER A 760 40.27 -6.70 33.05
CA SER A 760 40.21 -5.43 33.78
C SER A 760 41.44 -5.37 34.68
N LEU A 761 42.38 -4.47 34.40
CA LEU A 761 43.42 -4.04 35.35
C LEU A 761 44.21 -2.83 34.84
N ASP A 762 44.07 -1.72 35.57
CA ASP A 762 45.00 -0.59 35.74
C ASP A 762 44.72 -0.10 37.18
N PRO A 763 45.60 0.63 37.92
CA PRO A 763 46.68 1.47 37.41
C PRO A 763 48.07 1.37 38.10
N PHE A 764 49.08 1.94 37.42
CA PHE A 764 50.24 2.68 37.98
C PHE A 764 51.00 2.15 39.22
N ARG A 765 52.27 1.71 39.04
CA ARG A 765 53.51 2.39 39.53
C ARG A 765 54.76 1.46 39.57
N PRO A 766 55.97 1.98 39.25
CA PRO A 766 57.24 1.36 39.64
C PRO A 766 57.89 2.00 40.88
N SER A 767 58.57 1.15 41.69
CA SER A 767 59.71 1.43 42.61
C SER A 767 59.66 2.61 43.61
N GLY A 768 59.70 2.33 44.94
CA GLY A 768 59.66 3.40 45.97
C GLY A 768 60.08 3.14 47.44
N ARG A 769 60.72 2.01 47.79
CA ARG A 769 61.29 1.64 49.13
C ARG A 769 60.36 1.44 50.37
N HIS A 770 60.63 0.32 51.05
CA HIS A 770 60.64 0.05 52.52
C HIS A 770 59.39 -0.42 53.33
N GLN A 771 59.53 -1.64 53.86
CA GLN A 771 59.06 -2.17 55.18
C GLN A 771 57.54 -2.48 55.37
N ARG A 772 57.10 -3.51 56.12
CA ARG A 772 57.72 -4.78 56.66
C ARG A 772 56.60 -5.72 57.23
N LEU A 773 56.65 -7.04 56.96
CA LEU A 773 55.91 -8.17 57.61
C LEU A 773 54.34 -8.13 57.55
N GLY A 774 53.60 -9.25 57.58
CA GLY A 774 53.98 -10.66 57.38
C GLY A 774 52.99 -11.74 57.90
N SER A 775 52.60 -12.69 57.03
CA SER A 775 52.10 -14.07 57.32
C SER A 775 50.69 -14.23 58.00
N PRO A 776 50.20 -15.48 58.27
CA PRO A 776 49.49 -16.39 57.35
C PRO A 776 48.00 -16.65 57.81
N GLU A 777 47.16 -17.62 57.40
CA GLU A 777 47.34 -19.04 56.98
C GLU A 777 46.07 -19.68 56.31
N HIS A 778 46.07 -21.03 56.16
CA HIS A 778 45.16 -21.97 55.44
C HIS A 778 43.67 -22.09 55.94
N GLN A 779 42.72 -22.93 55.44
CA GLN A 779 42.74 -24.17 54.60
C GLN A 779 41.36 -24.57 53.94
N GLN A 780 41.42 -25.41 52.88
CA GLN A 780 40.52 -26.48 52.30
C GLN A 780 39.05 -26.77 52.78
N GLU A 781 38.13 -27.51 52.11
CA GLU A 781 37.88 -27.98 50.70
C GLU A 781 36.56 -28.86 50.63
N HIS A 782 36.13 -29.31 49.43
CA HIS A 782 35.18 -30.44 49.11
C HIS A 782 33.60 -30.30 49.08
N THR A 783 33.06 -30.05 47.87
CA THR A 783 32.10 -30.88 47.05
C THR A 783 30.86 -31.68 47.58
N VAL A 784 29.69 -31.43 46.92
CA VAL A 784 28.76 -32.40 46.21
C VAL A 784 27.34 -32.82 46.75
N LEU A 785 26.32 -32.64 45.87
CA LEU A 785 24.99 -33.32 45.66
C LEU A 785 23.69 -33.05 46.48
N ARG A 786 22.56 -33.15 45.72
CA ARG A 786 21.13 -33.45 46.04
C ARG A 786 20.12 -32.36 46.49
N ALA A 787 18.88 -32.54 46.03
CA ALA A 787 17.58 -31.97 46.48
C ALA A 787 16.81 -33.07 47.32
N PRO A 788 15.54 -32.94 47.82
CA PRO A 788 14.41 -32.05 47.40
C PRO A 788 13.37 -31.59 48.48
N CYS A 789 12.27 -30.94 48.01
CA CYS A 789 10.86 -30.99 48.50
C CYS A 789 10.33 -30.29 49.79
N LYS A 790 9.18 -29.60 49.58
CA LYS A 790 7.85 -29.68 50.28
C LYS A 790 7.45 -28.76 51.48
N LEU A 791 6.14 -28.39 51.45
CA LEU A 791 5.19 -28.00 52.54
C LEU A 791 5.40 -26.65 53.30
N GLU A 792 4.39 -25.95 53.89
CA GLU A 792 2.91 -25.85 53.63
C GLU A 792 2.24 -24.63 54.36
N THR A 793 1.12 -24.12 53.78
CA THR A 793 -0.11 -23.47 54.35
C THR A 793 -0.20 -22.52 55.60
N THR A 794 -1.12 -21.53 55.46
CA THR A 794 -2.12 -20.97 56.45
C THR A 794 -1.70 -20.08 57.65
N LEU A 795 -2.53 -19.16 58.22
CA LEU A 795 -3.67 -18.31 57.74
C LEU A 795 -4.11 -17.29 58.85
N ASN A 796 -4.68 -16.11 58.47
CA ASN A 796 -5.54 -15.15 59.25
C ASN A 796 -4.98 -14.55 60.58
N THR A 797 -5.15 -13.26 60.92
CA THR A 797 -6.37 -12.45 61.21
C THR A 797 -6.01 -10.93 61.32
N LEU A 798 -6.85 -9.87 61.29
CA LEU A 798 -8.30 -9.65 61.15
C LEU A 798 -8.63 -8.16 60.73
N SER A 799 -9.86 -7.70 60.99
CA SER A 799 -10.58 -6.43 60.67
C SER A 799 -10.25 -5.20 61.59
N TRP A 800 -10.65 -3.93 61.33
CA TRP A 800 -12.00 -3.37 61.04
C TRP A 800 -12.08 -2.08 60.16
N HIS A 801 -13.32 -1.80 59.68
CA HIS A 801 -13.92 -0.80 58.73
C HIS A 801 -13.69 0.73 58.98
N SER A 802 -14.10 1.76 58.20
CA SER A 802 -14.66 2.05 56.82
C SER A 802 -14.78 3.61 56.64
N GLY A 803 -15.10 4.28 55.50
CA GLY A 803 -15.25 3.91 54.07
C GLY A 803 -16.28 4.77 53.26
N SER A 804 -15.86 5.45 52.17
CA SER A 804 -16.67 6.15 51.10
C SER A 804 -17.48 7.43 51.45
N PRO A 805 -17.96 8.27 50.48
CA PRO A 805 -17.76 8.29 49.00
C PRO A 805 -17.42 9.68 48.36
N GLY A 806 -17.15 9.71 47.03
CA GLY A 806 -17.54 10.84 46.13
C GLY A 806 -16.47 11.76 45.52
N SER A 807 -16.69 12.20 44.27
CA SER A 807 -15.98 13.27 43.51
C SER A 807 -17.05 14.21 42.88
N PRO A 808 -16.78 15.48 42.43
CA PRO A 808 -15.93 15.76 41.24
C PRO A 808 -15.25 17.17 41.15
N ARG A 809 -14.57 17.39 40.01
CA ARG A 809 -14.05 18.63 39.35
C ARG A 809 -14.28 20.03 39.97
N THR A 810 -13.16 20.77 40.13
CA THR A 810 -13.00 22.24 39.95
C THR A 810 -11.64 22.49 39.25
N ALA A 811 -11.34 23.53 38.44
CA ALA A 811 -11.83 24.91 38.22
C ALA A 811 -10.98 26.02 38.89
N ARG A 812 -10.79 27.13 38.16
CA ARG A 812 -9.80 28.24 38.35
C ARG A 812 -9.76 28.91 39.74
N PRO A 813 -8.62 29.54 40.12
CA PRO A 813 -8.59 30.69 41.02
C PRO A 813 -8.74 32.04 40.29
N HIS A 814 -9.33 33.03 40.97
CA HIS A 814 -9.36 34.47 40.65
C HIS A 814 -9.47 35.27 41.97
N HIS A 815 -9.40 36.62 41.89
CA HIS A 815 -9.38 37.66 42.95
C HIS A 815 -7.97 38.18 43.34
N GLN A 816 -7.76 39.46 43.67
CA GLN A 816 -8.65 40.63 43.90
C GLN A 816 -8.05 41.88 43.19
N THR A 817 -8.78 42.58 42.31
CA THR A 817 -9.46 43.90 42.49
C THR A 817 -8.61 45.10 42.94
N ASP A 818 -8.62 46.20 42.17
CA ASP A 818 -9.20 47.49 42.63
C ASP A 818 -9.44 48.52 41.50
N SER A 819 -10.45 49.38 41.72
CA SER A 819 -10.81 50.70 41.10
C SER A 819 -10.63 51.04 39.59
N ILE A 820 -11.78 51.19 38.91
CA ILE A 820 -12.26 52.26 37.96
C ILE A 820 -11.42 53.58 37.90
N VAL A 821 -11.32 54.40 36.81
CA VAL A 821 -12.18 54.76 35.64
C VAL A 821 -11.32 55.21 34.42
N GLU A 822 -11.83 55.11 33.15
CA GLU A 822 -11.51 55.81 31.84
C GLU A 822 -10.04 56.25 31.50
N GLU A 823 -9.51 56.23 30.25
CA GLU A 823 -10.05 56.49 28.90
C GLU A 823 -9.50 55.51 27.81
N ASP A 824 -9.93 55.68 26.54
CA ASP A 824 -9.51 54.90 25.35
C ASP A 824 -8.17 55.35 24.72
N ASP A 825 -7.34 54.40 24.26
CA ASP A 825 -6.85 54.32 22.85
C ASP A 825 -5.88 53.12 22.66
N PHE A 826 -6.08 52.28 21.63
CA PHE A 826 -5.08 51.29 21.20
C PHE A 826 -5.05 51.09 19.68
N TYR A 827 -3.98 51.60 19.06
CA TYR A 827 -3.72 51.56 17.62
C TYR A 827 -3.30 50.16 17.15
N THR A 828 -4.02 49.59 16.18
CA THR A 828 -3.65 48.32 15.49
C THR A 828 -3.73 48.52 13.98
N ALA A 829 -2.70 48.09 13.23
CA ALA A 829 -2.59 48.34 11.80
C ALA A 829 -3.31 47.27 10.93
N PRO A 830 -3.92 47.66 9.78
CA PRO A 830 -4.72 46.75 8.94
C PRO A 830 -3.92 46.03 7.84
N PRO A 831 -4.45 44.92 7.28
CA PRO A 831 -3.91 44.25 6.09
C PRO A 831 -4.25 44.99 4.78
N PRO A 832 -3.50 44.76 3.67
CA PRO A 832 -3.65 45.51 2.42
C PRO A 832 -4.77 45.00 1.49
N HIS A 833 -5.40 45.92 0.75
CA HIS A 833 -6.39 45.63 -0.29
C HIS A 833 -5.75 45.43 -1.68
N PRO A 834 -6.38 44.65 -2.59
CA PRO A 834 -6.06 44.66 -4.01
C PRO A 834 -6.63 45.93 -4.71
N PRO A 835 -6.05 46.34 -5.86
CA PRO A 835 -6.45 47.59 -6.53
C PRO A 835 -7.74 47.46 -7.36
N SER A 836 -8.56 48.50 -7.32
CA SER A 836 -9.68 48.73 -8.24
C SER A 836 -9.35 49.89 -9.20
N SER A 837 -10.07 49.95 -10.33
CA SER A 837 -10.02 51.09 -11.26
C SER A 837 -11.36 51.33 -11.95
N GLU A 838 -12.05 52.39 -11.53
CA GLU A 838 -13.11 53.04 -12.30
C GLU A 838 -12.47 54.13 -13.21
N ALA A 839 -13.15 54.85 -14.11
CA ALA A 839 -14.56 54.88 -14.49
C ALA A 839 -14.68 55.38 -15.95
N SER A 840 -15.82 55.16 -16.60
CA SER A 840 -16.41 56.13 -17.56
C SER A 840 -17.84 55.74 -17.94
N SER A 841 -18.73 56.73 -18.07
CA SER A 841 -20.15 56.54 -18.33
C SER A 841 -20.64 57.37 -19.53
N SER A 842 -21.61 56.83 -20.27
CA SER A 842 -22.44 57.58 -21.22
C SER A 842 -23.77 56.85 -21.44
N SER A 843 -24.78 57.56 -21.95
CA SER A 843 -26.19 57.19 -21.83
C SER A 843 -26.88 56.83 -23.15
N LEU A 844 -27.71 55.77 -23.11
CA LEU A 844 -29.04 55.58 -23.75
C LEU A 844 -29.40 56.45 -25.00
N PRO A 845 -29.98 55.84 -26.05
CA PRO A 845 -31.41 55.50 -25.95
C PRO A 845 -31.89 54.15 -26.52
N SER A 846 -32.86 53.60 -25.78
CA SER A 846 -33.97 52.71 -26.16
C SER A 846 -34.17 52.32 -27.64
N SER A 847 -34.30 51.00 -27.88
CA SER A 847 -35.48 50.48 -28.61
C SER A 847 -35.88 49.06 -28.15
N ARG A 848 -37.19 48.87 -27.95
CA ARG A 848 -37.93 47.62 -27.64
C ARG A 848 -39.37 47.85 -28.13
N PRO A 849 -40.18 46.83 -28.51
CA PRO A 849 -40.91 46.03 -27.52
C PRO A 849 -41.07 44.53 -27.95
N PRO A 850 -42.16 43.77 -27.67
CA PRO A 850 -42.14 42.75 -26.61
C PRO A 850 -42.60 41.34 -27.06
N PRO A 851 -42.58 40.31 -26.18
CA PRO A 851 -42.94 38.93 -26.54
C PRO A 851 -44.44 38.58 -26.38
N PHE A 852 -44.84 37.48 -27.02
CA PHE A 852 -46.14 36.78 -26.93
C PHE A 852 -45.90 35.28 -27.23
N SER A 853 -46.68 34.30 -26.77
CA SER A 853 -47.91 34.33 -25.96
C SER A 853 -47.90 33.26 -24.86
N SER A 854 -48.61 33.53 -23.77
CA SER A 854 -49.23 32.50 -22.93
C SER A 854 -50.75 32.45 -23.18
N LEU A 855 -51.41 31.35 -22.85
CA LEU A 855 -52.87 31.28 -22.73
C LEU A 855 -53.28 30.46 -21.51
N ILE A 856 -54.03 31.10 -20.62
CA ILE A 856 -54.82 30.49 -19.54
C ILE A 856 -56.18 31.20 -19.56
N PHE A 857 -57.26 30.48 -19.30
CA PHE A 857 -58.54 31.07 -18.87
C PHE A 857 -58.85 30.66 -17.44
N THR A 858 -59.51 31.55 -16.69
CA THR A 858 -59.55 31.56 -15.21
C THR A 858 -61.01 31.47 -14.68
N PRO A 859 -61.40 31.81 -13.43
CA PRO A 859 -62.25 30.90 -12.63
C PRO A 859 -63.64 31.48 -12.25
N VAL A 860 -64.45 30.69 -11.56
CA VAL A 860 -65.71 31.10 -10.88
C VAL A 860 -65.80 30.44 -9.49
N THR A 861 -66.66 30.96 -8.60
CA THR A 861 -66.54 30.88 -7.13
C THR A 861 -67.63 30.06 -6.41
N ASP A 862 -67.40 29.90 -5.10
CA ASP A 862 -68.37 29.84 -4.00
C ASP A 862 -69.11 28.55 -3.57
N ALA A 863 -69.31 28.51 -2.26
CA ALA A 863 -69.78 27.43 -1.41
C ALA A 863 -71.27 27.04 -1.54
N ASN A 864 -71.61 25.77 -1.23
CA ASN A 864 -72.40 25.41 -0.02
C ASN A 864 -72.71 23.90 0.15
N ARG A 865 -72.48 23.38 1.37
CA ARG A 865 -73.38 22.56 2.23
C ARG A 865 -74.36 21.52 1.61
N ALA A 866 -74.20 20.22 1.97
CA ALA A 866 -75.21 19.33 2.62
C ALA A 866 -75.30 17.83 2.18
N ASN A 867 -75.36 16.95 3.19
CA ASN A 867 -76.15 15.70 3.33
C ASN A 867 -75.89 14.39 2.52
N ALA A 868 -75.60 13.32 3.30
CA ALA A 868 -76.04 11.92 3.17
C ALA A 868 -75.53 11.07 1.97
N THR A 869 -75.47 9.72 2.03
CA THR A 869 -76.04 8.73 2.97
C THR A 869 -75.11 7.50 3.10
N ALA A 870 -75.16 6.77 4.22
CA ALA A 870 -74.57 5.41 4.36
C ALA A 870 -75.55 4.32 3.86
N PRO A 871 -75.12 3.05 3.68
CA PRO A 871 -75.18 2.14 4.83
C PRO A 871 -74.07 1.06 4.93
N GLN A 872 -73.90 0.53 6.14
CA GLN A 872 -73.39 -0.80 6.47
C GLN A 872 -74.53 -1.57 7.18
N PRO A 873 -74.56 -2.92 7.18
CA PRO A 873 -74.30 -3.60 8.45
C PRO A 873 -73.69 -5.03 8.36
N GLY A 874 -73.01 -5.45 9.44
CA GLY A 874 -72.56 -6.84 9.69
C GLY A 874 -71.69 -6.88 10.96
N SER A 875 -72.06 -7.66 11.98
CA SER A 875 -71.75 -7.24 13.36
C SER A 875 -71.48 -8.38 14.38
N VAL A 876 -70.36 -8.27 15.12
CA VAL A 876 -70.08 -8.70 16.54
C VAL A 876 -70.23 -10.19 16.97
N PRO A 877 -69.77 -10.64 18.19
CA PRO A 877 -68.73 -10.12 19.13
C PRO A 877 -67.88 -11.17 19.95
N ILE A 878 -66.95 -10.64 20.79
CA ILE A 878 -66.63 -11.03 22.20
C ILE A 878 -65.90 -12.37 22.52
N LEU A 879 -64.72 -12.30 23.18
CA LEU A 879 -64.53 -12.46 24.64
C LEU A 879 -63.07 -12.13 25.06
N ASN A 880 -62.86 -11.74 26.32
CA ASN A 880 -61.56 -11.43 26.95
C ASN A 880 -61.65 -11.74 28.47
N PRO A 881 -60.61 -12.26 29.14
CA PRO A 881 -60.23 -11.68 30.45
C PRO A 881 -58.71 -11.67 30.74
N ALA A 882 -58.32 -11.12 31.89
CA ALA A 882 -56.93 -10.86 32.31
C ALA A 882 -56.60 -11.43 33.73
N LEU A 883 -55.58 -10.88 34.41
CA LEU A 883 -54.99 -11.21 35.74
C LEU A 883 -53.95 -12.36 35.76
N SER A 884 -52.96 -12.43 36.69
CA SER A 884 -52.28 -11.40 37.52
C SER A 884 -51.05 -11.95 38.29
N SER A 885 -49.98 -11.14 38.40
CA SER A 885 -48.89 -11.06 39.41
C SER A 885 -48.70 -12.06 40.58
N SER A 886 -47.48 -12.61 40.73
CA SER A 886 -46.68 -12.84 41.98
C SER A 886 -45.33 -13.49 41.60
N GLU A 887 -44.14 -12.89 41.79
CA GLU A 887 -43.31 -12.70 43.01
C GLU A 887 -42.49 -13.93 43.49
N GLY A 888 -41.16 -13.73 43.65
CA GLY A 888 -40.17 -14.62 44.30
C GLY A 888 -39.63 -15.81 43.48
N GLU A 889 -38.40 -16.32 43.68
CA GLU A 889 -37.18 -15.71 44.23
C GLU A 889 -35.93 -16.56 43.81
N LEU A 890 -34.73 -15.95 43.86
CA LEU A 890 -33.35 -16.50 43.82
C LEU A 890 -33.10 -18.02 43.60
N LEU A 891 -32.23 -18.39 42.64
CA LEU A 891 -30.91 -19.06 42.90
C LEU A 891 -30.10 -19.41 41.62
N GLU A 892 -28.78 -19.28 41.73
CA GLU A 892 -27.67 -19.66 40.81
C GLU A 892 -26.47 -20.08 41.71
N PRO A 893 -25.43 -20.82 41.26
CA PRO A 893 -25.21 -21.58 40.03
C PRO A 893 -25.26 -23.12 40.33
N ASP A 894 -24.63 -24.12 39.68
CA ASP A 894 -23.26 -24.34 39.16
C ASP A 894 -23.22 -25.73 38.41
N PRO A 895 -22.10 -26.29 37.90
CA PRO A 895 -21.67 -26.04 36.52
C PRO A 895 -21.41 -27.31 35.67
N SER A 896 -20.90 -27.06 34.45
CA SER A 896 -20.04 -27.93 33.62
C SER A 896 -20.69 -29.02 32.75
N SER A 897 -20.40 -28.94 31.45
CA SER A 897 -20.21 -30.10 30.57
C SER A 897 -19.15 -29.77 29.51
N SER A 898 -17.93 -30.23 29.75
CA SER A 898 -16.92 -30.40 28.70
C SER A 898 -17.08 -31.79 28.06
N SER A 899 -16.36 -32.05 26.96
CA SER A 899 -16.35 -33.35 26.25
C SER A 899 -17.65 -33.74 25.52
N LEU A 900 -17.78 -33.29 24.27
CA LEU A 900 -18.50 -34.01 23.21
C LEU A 900 -17.62 -34.13 21.95
N VAL A 901 -16.65 -35.05 22.00
CA VAL A 901 -15.87 -35.49 20.81
C VAL A 901 -15.83 -37.02 20.75
N ALA A 902 -17.02 -37.61 20.60
CA ALA A 902 -17.22 -39.01 20.19
C ALA A 902 -18.68 -39.21 19.71
N GLU A 903 -18.90 -40.26 18.91
CA GLU A 903 -20.19 -40.83 18.47
C GLU A 903 -20.94 -40.21 17.26
N THR A 904 -20.47 -40.55 16.04
CA THR A 904 -21.38 -40.88 14.92
C THR A 904 -20.79 -41.97 14.02
N LYS A 905 -20.95 -43.27 14.36
CA LYS A 905 -20.53 -44.38 13.47
C LYS A 905 -21.24 -45.73 13.68
N ALA A 906 -22.54 -45.83 13.39
CA ALA A 906 -23.20 -47.12 13.10
C ALA A 906 -24.59 -46.98 12.43
N SER A 907 -24.73 -47.49 11.21
CA SER A 907 -25.94 -47.95 10.46
C SER A 907 -25.60 -47.92 8.96
N PHE A 908 -25.94 -48.88 8.08
CA PHE A 908 -26.96 -49.93 8.07
C PHE A 908 -26.37 -51.33 7.67
N PRO A 909 -27.16 -52.44 7.67
CA PRO A 909 -26.61 -53.81 7.77
C PRO A 909 -26.77 -54.63 6.43
N PRO A 910 -26.89 -56.00 6.37
CA PRO A 910 -25.99 -56.79 5.51
C PRO A 910 -26.70 -57.64 4.41
N ASN A 911 -25.92 -58.32 3.56
CA ASN A 911 -26.40 -59.41 2.69
C ASN A 911 -25.34 -60.54 2.56
N PRO A 912 -25.69 -61.82 2.29
CA PRO A 912 -24.83 -62.96 2.67
C PRO A 912 -24.11 -63.74 1.54
N LYS A 913 -22.91 -64.24 1.91
CA LYS A 913 -22.29 -65.55 1.61
C LYS A 913 -22.15 -66.11 0.17
N GLY A 914 -20.91 -66.53 -0.12
CA GLY A 914 -20.55 -67.67 -0.97
C GLY A 914 -19.51 -67.35 -2.05
N GLU A 915 -18.46 -68.14 -2.32
CA GLU A 915 -17.81 -69.26 -1.58
C GLU A 915 -16.33 -69.37 -2.10
N PRO A 916 -15.45 -70.36 -1.78
CA PRO A 916 -14.09 -70.01 -1.33
C PRO A 916 -12.91 -70.71 -2.08
N LEU A 917 -11.78 -70.84 -1.37
CA LEU A 917 -10.45 -71.45 -1.67
C LEU A 917 -9.36 -70.50 -2.25
N GLY A 918 -8.15 -70.41 -1.66
CA GLY A 918 -7.73 -70.84 -0.31
C GLY A 918 -6.23 -71.14 -0.13
N LYS A 919 -5.79 -71.17 1.14
CA LYS A 919 -4.47 -71.59 1.68
C LYS A 919 -3.27 -70.65 1.35
N ALA A 920 -2.29 -70.47 2.24
CA ALA A 920 -2.22 -70.73 3.69
C ALA A 920 -1.09 -69.89 4.34
N ALA A 921 -1.14 -69.78 5.68
CA ALA A 921 -0.05 -69.30 6.56
C ALA A 921 1.18 -70.26 6.51
N GLU A 922 2.34 -69.97 7.10
CA GLU A 922 2.69 -68.98 8.16
C GLU A 922 4.19 -68.62 8.15
N ASP A 923 4.61 -67.74 9.07
CA ASP A 923 5.98 -67.37 9.55
C ASP A 923 6.68 -66.07 9.04
N GLY A 924 7.02 -65.18 10.00
CA GLY A 924 8.25 -64.36 9.98
C GLY A 924 8.20 -62.87 9.58
N GLU A 925 7.83 -61.97 10.51
CA GLU A 925 8.09 -60.52 10.44
C GLU A 925 9.54 -60.14 10.86
N PRO A 926 10.01 -58.87 10.76
CA PRO A 926 10.05 -57.91 9.63
C PRO A 926 11.48 -57.27 9.56
N PRO A 927 11.75 -55.99 9.17
CA PRO A 927 11.18 -55.06 8.16
C PRO A 927 12.28 -54.70 7.10
N PRO A 928 12.28 -53.53 6.42
CA PRO A 928 11.20 -52.75 5.78
C PRO A 928 11.28 -52.85 4.23
N PRO A 929 10.28 -52.35 3.49
CA PRO A 929 10.62 -51.46 2.35
C PRO A 929 9.56 -50.38 2.02
N TYR A 930 9.75 -49.77 0.84
CA TYR A 930 8.97 -48.77 0.08
C TYR A 930 9.64 -47.38 0.11
N THR A 931 10.45 -46.96 -0.87
CA THR A 931 10.66 -47.46 -2.26
C THR A 931 9.43 -47.36 -3.15
N GLU A 932 9.55 -46.59 -4.23
CA GLU A 932 8.41 -46.11 -5.02
C GLU A 932 7.82 -47.19 -5.94
N GLY A 933 6.50 -47.16 -6.11
CA GLY A 933 5.76 -47.96 -7.09
C GLY A 933 4.66 -47.11 -7.73
N SER A 934 4.68 -46.99 -9.05
CA SER A 934 3.71 -46.20 -9.81
C SER A 934 2.32 -46.86 -9.82
N SER A 935 1.28 -46.07 -9.53
CA SER A 935 -0.12 -46.52 -9.58
C SER A 935 -0.81 -45.97 -10.84
N PRO A 936 -1.43 -46.81 -11.69
CA PRO A 936 -2.06 -46.37 -12.94
C PRO A 936 -3.51 -45.92 -12.69
N ILE A 937 -3.70 -44.75 -12.09
CA ILE A 937 -5.00 -44.05 -12.06
C ILE A 937 -4.76 -42.59 -12.45
N GLU A 938 -4.69 -42.35 -13.76
CA GLU A 938 -4.94 -41.03 -14.33
C GLU A 938 -6.46 -40.77 -14.40
N SER A 939 -6.86 -39.50 -14.51
CA SER A 939 -8.26 -39.03 -14.58
C SER A 939 -9.16 -39.35 -13.39
N PHE A 940 -9.05 -38.56 -12.30
CA PHE A 940 -10.21 -37.81 -11.76
C PHE A 940 -9.77 -36.70 -10.77
N THR A 941 -9.26 -35.58 -11.30
CA THR A 941 -8.92 -34.40 -10.50
C THR A 941 -9.24 -33.12 -11.29
N TYR A 942 -10.39 -32.49 -11.02
CA TYR A 942 -10.59 -31.03 -11.15
C TYR A 942 -11.93 -30.60 -10.51
N VAL A 943 -12.21 -29.28 -10.54
CA VAL A 943 -13.37 -28.58 -9.94
C VAL A 943 -13.27 -28.36 -8.42
N MET A 944 -12.28 -27.56 -8.02
CA MET A 944 -12.45 -26.43 -7.08
C MET A 944 -11.41 -25.34 -7.40
N ALA A 945 -11.77 -24.06 -7.21
CA ALA A 945 -10.85 -22.92 -7.09
C ALA A 945 -9.90 -22.57 -8.27
N ALA A 946 -10.33 -22.73 -9.53
CA ALA A 946 -9.65 -22.16 -10.71
C ALA A 946 -10.40 -20.97 -11.36
N ALA A 947 -11.35 -20.36 -10.63
CA ALA A 947 -12.24 -19.31 -11.14
C ALA A 947 -12.04 -18.00 -10.36
N GLY A 948 -11.10 -17.15 -10.80
CA GLY A 948 -10.84 -15.84 -10.18
C GLY A 948 -9.36 -15.44 -10.17
N GLY A 949 -8.72 -15.34 -11.34
CA GLY A 949 -7.37 -14.77 -11.43
C GLY A 949 -7.39 -13.28 -11.09
N ALA A 950 -6.59 -12.87 -10.09
CA ALA A 950 -6.32 -11.49 -9.69
C ALA A 950 -7.57 -10.59 -9.51
N SER A 951 -8.28 -10.76 -8.39
CA SER A 951 -9.34 -9.83 -7.95
C SER A 951 -9.27 -9.60 -6.43
N SER A 952 -8.29 -8.79 -6.02
CA SER A 952 -8.25 -8.00 -4.78
C SER A 952 -7.32 -6.84 -5.07
N ILE A 953 -7.87 -5.64 -5.28
CA ILE A 953 -7.21 -4.55 -6.03
C ILE A 953 -6.96 -3.33 -5.14
N ILE A 954 -6.56 -3.57 -3.88
CA ILE A 954 -5.90 -2.53 -3.07
C ILE A 954 -4.43 -2.33 -3.51
N THR A 955 -3.89 -3.24 -4.33
CA THR A 955 -2.70 -2.94 -5.14
C THR A 955 -2.97 -1.72 -6.02
N GLN A 956 -2.09 -0.72 -5.97
CA GLN A 956 -2.15 0.40 -6.91
C GLN A 956 -1.62 -0.08 -8.27
N VAL A 957 -2.44 -0.84 -9.01
CA VAL A 957 -2.08 -1.40 -10.31
C VAL A 957 -1.74 -0.29 -11.29
N GLN A 958 -0.45 -0.03 -11.42
CA GLN A 958 0.10 0.80 -12.48
C GLN A 958 0.08 -0.03 -13.76
N GLN A 959 -1.08 -0.04 -14.43
CA GLN A 959 -1.20 -0.66 -15.75
C GLN A 959 -0.15 -0.04 -16.67
N ALA A 960 0.54 -0.88 -17.45
CA ALA A 960 1.57 -0.51 -18.41
C ALA A 960 0.98 0.18 -19.66
N GLY A 961 0.26 1.28 -19.46
CA GLY A 961 0.05 2.29 -20.48
C GLY A 961 1.38 2.99 -20.79
N GLY A 962 1.54 3.42 -22.04
CA GLY A 962 2.69 4.26 -22.43
C GLY A 962 2.74 5.59 -21.65
N PRO A 963 3.83 6.38 -21.81
CA PRO A 963 4.02 7.63 -21.08
C PRO A 963 2.80 8.56 -21.26
N PRO A 964 2.42 9.35 -20.25
CA PRO A 964 1.18 10.12 -20.27
C PRO A 964 1.16 11.10 -21.46
N ILE A 965 0.36 10.80 -22.49
CA ILE A 965 0.40 11.48 -23.81
C ILE A 965 -0.32 12.85 -23.76
N ASN A 966 0.07 13.71 -22.82
CA ASN A 966 -0.33 15.11 -22.73
C ASN A 966 0.74 16.07 -23.30
N THR A 967 1.17 15.79 -24.53
CA THR A 967 1.71 16.79 -25.46
C THR A 967 1.04 16.64 -26.84
N LEU A 968 1.09 17.69 -27.66
CA LEU A 968 0.72 17.63 -29.07
C LEU A 968 1.98 17.32 -29.91
N GLY A 969 1.82 16.50 -30.94
CA GLY A 969 2.87 16.18 -31.90
C GLY A 969 2.25 15.36 -33.04
N ASP A 970 2.26 15.91 -34.25
CA ASP A 970 1.54 15.35 -35.40
C ASP A 970 2.36 14.25 -36.09
N ILE A 971 1.98 12.99 -35.84
CA ILE A 971 2.36 11.80 -36.61
C ILE A 971 1.12 10.91 -36.64
N GLY A 972 0.64 10.54 -37.82
CA GLY A 972 -0.62 9.80 -38.00
C GLY A 972 -0.49 8.48 -38.75
N GLY A 973 -1.55 7.67 -38.69
CA GLY A 973 -1.77 6.50 -39.54
C GLY A 973 -1.46 5.15 -38.87
N ASP A 974 -2.53 4.40 -38.60
CA ASP A 974 -2.64 2.93 -38.53
C ASP A 974 -1.45 2.10 -38.02
N GLU A 975 -1.54 1.60 -36.78
CA GLU A 975 -1.10 0.24 -36.44
C GLU A 975 -2.15 -0.48 -35.56
N HIS A 976 -2.54 -1.69 -35.96
CA HIS A 976 -3.40 -2.58 -35.17
C HIS A 976 -2.57 -3.38 -34.17
N ILE A 977 -2.84 -3.24 -32.86
CA ILE A 977 -2.23 -4.09 -31.83
C ILE A 977 -3.17 -5.27 -31.51
N THR A 978 -2.86 -6.44 -32.06
CA THR A 978 -3.28 -7.73 -31.48
C THR A 978 -2.48 -8.00 -30.21
N LEU A 979 -3.16 -8.16 -29.07
CA LEU A 979 -2.54 -8.85 -27.93
C LEU A 979 -2.52 -10.35 -28.23
N ASP A 980 -1.31 -10.92 -28.25
CA ASP A 980 -1.10 -12.36 -28.31
C ASP A 980 -1.01 -12.91 -26.88
N LEU A 981 -1.65 -14.05 -26.60
CA LEU A 981 -1.67 -14.66 -25.27
C LEU A 981 -0.53 -15.69 -25.15
N ARG A 982 0.26 -15.56 -24.09
CA ARG A 982 1.18 -16.57 -23.57
C ARG A 982 1.06 -16.60 -22.05
#